data_AF-A0A1G3QQ91-F1
#
_entry.id   AF-A0A1G3QQ91-F1
#
_cell.length_a   1.000
_cell.length_b   1.000
_cell.length_c   1.000
_cell.angle_alpha   90.00
_cell.angle_beta   90.00
_cell.angle_gamma   90.00
#
_symmetry.space_group_name_H-M   'P 1'
#
loop_
_entity.id
_entity.type
_entity.pdbx_description
1 polymer ?
#
loop_
_entity_poly.entity_id
_entity_poly.type
_entity_poly.pdbx_seq_one_letter_code
_entity_poly.pdbx_strand_id
1 'polypeptide(L)'
;MTVAWGVLVSLHLAAGALLLFRLARQRAGLTFAATDGPWFRLHASELLLALTLCLGLFSYLYAANAGMDYVQRFIASGGNVRLAPDTRRERLAAALRYGPLLLADLAWLVLARLAPQSRRPAATRAAGAARRLALDRVDDWALPLSLFSALLYALALPSFASPDGFAPIAWVCLVPLFVVLELVPYLRGIFYGTAAGVLATLLVNYWLGTFHLLSLQLATVVALVEYAVFMAAVLWIAKRARSGARFIVLPAAWTVFDWLRSLGFLGYPWGMIGTSQYAAPLVTQIASIGGVWMVTFLVLLVNGAATGTITAALQRISRGGTVARPRGGTAAPRRGSEPHRGSRELRPRGRAASLSLFACFVLAFGWAQWRLSTAGGGAGRADGAGADARPAGTVRMALVQQNSDPRKNDYADTWQTLRRLSDSALADRPDLLVWSETAFVPNIRRWGAMAPDDHPYAALVHELLGWQKGTGVWLLTGNDDYDLRESPNGEERVDYNASILFSPSGERVETYHKIRLVPFTEHFPWKGQLPGLYALLLRFDVHLWEPGSRRVVFRIPGTDFSTPICFEDAFPGEVRAFVRAGAGIIVNLSNDFWSLTEVEAMQHAANAVFRAVENGRPLVRATASGLTCVVDTVGRITARAPLYEEAVIVADVTAVVDRPTLYTRWGDWFPPALAVLLVLVLAAGLTGRDPSARVR
;
A
#
# COMPACT_ATOMS: atom_id res chain seq x y z
N MET A 1 -2.83 -25.64 -16.89
CA MET A 1 -2.56 -24.31 -17.49
C MET A 1 -2.66 -24.28 -19.01
N THR A 2 -2.14 -25.27 -19.74
CA THR A 2 -2.20 -25.36 -21.22
C THR A 2 -3.62 -25.41 -21.80
N VAL A 3 -4.56 -26.12 -21.16
CA VAL A 3 -5.97 -26.17 -21.58
C VAL A 3 -6.69 -24.84 -21.34
N ALA A 4 -6.52 -24.24 -20.15
CA ALA A 4 -7.06 -22.92 -19.84
C ALA A 4 -6.49 -21.82 -20.75
N TRP A 5 -5.20 -21.92 -21.09
CA TRP A 5 -4.54 -21.04 -22.08
C TRP A 5 -5.08 -21.26 -23.49
N GLY A 6 -5.28 -22.52 -23.90
CA GLY A 6 -5.93 -22.86 -25.16
C GLY A 6 -7.32 -22.25 -25.25
N VAL A 7 -8.12 -22.33 -24.19
CA VAL A 7 -9.45 -21.70 -24.11
C VAL A 7 -9.36 -20.17 -24.16
N LEU A 8 -8.43 -19.56 -23.42
CA LEU A 8 -8.35 -18.11 -23.28
C LEU A 8 -7.76 -17.42 -24.52
N VAL A 9 -6.76 -18.05 -25.15
CA VAL A 9 -6.26 -17.69 -26.49
C VAL A 9 -7.30 -17.97 -27.54
N SER A 10 -8.04 -19.09 -27.46
CA SER A 10 -9.18 -19.34 -28.37
C SER A 10 -10.29 -18.31 -28.17
N LEU A 11 -10.53 -17.80 -26.96
CA LEU A 11 -11.50 -16.73 -26.70
C LEU A 11 -10.99 -15.38 -27.20
N HIS A 12 -9.69 -15.07 -27.05
CA HIS A 12 -9.08 -13.85 -27.61
C HIS A 12 -9.00 -13.89 -29.13
N LEU A 13 -8.59 -15.02 -29.72
CA LEU A 13 -8.57 -15.25 -31.16
C LEU A 13 -9.98 -15.37 -31.72
N ALA A 14 -10.94 -15.96 -31.01
CA ALA A 14 -12.35 -15.96 -31.42
C ALA A 14 -12.96 -14.56 -31.32
N ALA A 15 -12.65 -13.78 -30.28
CA ALA A 15 -13.06 -12.38 -30.18
C ALA A 15 -12.44 -11.55 -31.31
N GLY A 16 -11.13 -11.70 -31.55
CA GLY A 16 -10.39 -11.08 -32.64
C GLY A 16 -10.88 -11.52 -34.03
N ALA A 17 -11.20 -12.80 -34.22
CA ALA A 17 -11.74 -13.36 -35.45
C ALA A 17 -13.20 -12.94 -35.69
N LEU A 18 -14.04 -12.89 -34.65
CA LEU A 18 -15.39 -12.31 -34.69
C LEU A 18 -15.33 -10.82 -35.04
N LEU A 19 -14.30 -10.10 -34.57
CA LEU A 19 -14.00 -8.71 -34.93
C LEU A 19 -13.55 -8.59 -36.40
N LEU A 20 -12.67 -9.47 -36.89
CA LEU A 20 -12.21 -9.52 -38.29
C LEU A 20 -13.33 -9.92 -39.27
N PHE A 21 -14.19 -10.87 -38.91
CA PHE A 21 -15.36 -11.26 -39.72
C PHE A 21 -16.41 -10.15 -39.82
N ARG A 22 -16.52 -9.28 -38.80
CA ARG A 22 -17.38 -8.10 -38.82
C ARG A 22 -16.77 -6.91 -39.59
N LEU A 23 -15.44 -6.80 -39.61
CA LEU A 23 -14.70 -5.82 -40.42
C LEU A 23 -14.91 -6.03 -41.93
N ALA A 24 -15.07 -7.28 -42.38
CA ALA A 24 -15.40 -7.57 -43.77
C ALA A 24 -16.81 -7.10 -44.19
N ARG A 25 -17.69 -6.78 -43.23
CA ARG A 25 -19.09 -6.38 -43.50
C ARG A 25 -19.44 -4.92 -43.23
N GLN A 26 -18.62 -4.14 -42.50
CA GLN A 26 -18.99 -2.75 -42.18
C GLN A 26 -17.82 -1.75 -42.23
N ARG A 27 -17.86 -0.90 -43.24
CA ARG A 27 -17.14 0.38 -43.39
C ARG A 27 -17.69 1.51 -42.47
N ALA A 28 -18.22 1.17 -41.30
CA ALA A 28 -18.73 2.14 -40.33
C ALA A 28 -18.54 1.61 -38.90
N GLY A 29 -18.18 2.48 -37.96
CA GLY A 29 -17.64 2.14 -36.64
C GLY A 29 -18.33 0.99 -35.89
N LEU A 30 -17.53 0.00 -35.50
CA LEU A 30 -17.99 -1.16 -34.73
C LEU A 30 -17.92 -0.90 -33.22
N THR A 31 -19.08 -0.54 -32.67
CA THR A 31 -19.43 -0.63 -31.26
C THR A 31 -19.97 -2.03 -30.95
N PHE A 32 -19.72 -2.58 -29.75
CA PHE A 32 -20.52 -3.70 -29.22
C PHE A 32 -21.95 -3.20 -29.01
N ALA A 33 -22.79 -3.31 -30.05
CA ALA A 33 -24.23 -3.15 -29.95
C ALA A 33 -24.83 -4.54 -29.86
N ALA A 34 -25.08 -5.00 -28.65
CA ALA A 34 -26.22 -5.85 -28.39
C ALA A 34 -27.29 -4.92 -27.84
N THR A 35 -28.32 -4.65 -28.65
CA THR A 35 -29.50 -3.80 -28.39
C THR A 35 -29.31 -2.28 -28.55
N ASP A 36 -30.15 -1.68 -29.40
CA ASP A 36 -30.30 -0.24 -29.64
C ASP A 36 -30.98 0.46 -28.45
N GLY A 37 -30.34 0.40 -27.28
CA GLY A 37 -30.73 1.11 -26.06
C GLY A 37 -29.64 2.08 -25.57
N PRO A 38 -29.97 3.00 -24.64
CA PRO A 38 -29.02 3.99 -24.09
C PRO A 38 -28.04 3.40 -23.06
N TRP A 39 -27.68 2.12 -23.18
CA TRP A 39 -26.85 1.40 -22.21
C TRP A 39 -25.49 1.00 -22.80
N PHE A 40 -24.45 1.29 -22.01
CA PHE A 40 -23.08 0.78 -22.04
C PHE A 40 -22.44 0.41 -23.40
N ARG A 41 -21.68 1.33 -24.00
CA ARG A 41 -20.74 1.02 -25.10
C ARG A 41 -19.31 1.10 -24.57
N LEU A 42 -18.66 -0.04 -24.35
CA LEU A 42 -17.21 -0.12 -24.14
C LEU A 42 -16.55 -0.41 -25.50
N HIS A 43 -15.44 0.25 -25.82
CA HIS A 43 -14.73 -0.10 -27.05
C HIS A 43 -14.08 -1.48 -26.84
N ALA A 44 -14.32 -2.43 -27.75
CA ALA A 44 -13.75 -3.77 -27.64
C ALA A 44 -12.22 -3.74 -27.50
N SER A 45 -11.59 -2.77 -28.16
CA SER A 45 -10.15 -2.49 -28.07
C SER A 45 -9.68 -2.13 -26.67
N GLU A 46 -10.48 -1.39 -25.90
CA GLU A 46 -10.14 -1.01 -24.53
C GLU A 46 -10.23 -2.20 -23.57
N LEU A 47 -11.27 -3.03 -23.73
CA LEU A 47 -11.43 -4.24 -22.93
C LEU A 47 -10.31 -5.24 -23.21
N LEU A 48 -10.04 -5.51 -24.49
CA LEU A 48 -8.98 -6.41 -24.92
C LEU A 48 -7.63 -5.89 -24.42
N LEU A 49 -7.29 -4.61 -24.64
CA LEU A 49 -6.02 -4.07 -24.16
C LEU A 49 -5.88 -4.18 -22.64
N ALA A 50 -6.91 -3.85 -21.86
CA ALA A 50 -6.87 -3.95 -20.41
C ALA A 50 -6.67 -5.41 -19.94
N LEU A 51 -7.42 -6.35 -20.52
CA LEU A 51 -7.28 -7.79 -20.23
C LEU A 51 -5.91 -8.33 -20.64
N THR A 52 -5.47 -8.07 -21.86
CA THR A 52 -4.17 -8.48 -22.40
C THR A 52 -3.03 -7.87 -21.58
N LEU A 53 -3.16 -6.62 -21.12
CA LEU A 53 -2.18 -5.97 -20.25
C LEU A 53 -2.12 -6.61 -18.88
N CYS A 54 -3.25 -6.84 -18.22
CA CYS A 54 -3.28 -7.52 -16.93
C CYS A 54 -2.71 -8.94 -17.03
N LEU A 55 -3.10 -9.71 -18.05
CA LEU A 55 -2.60 -11.08 -18.25
C LEU A 55 -1.14 -11.14 -18.68
N GLY A 56 -0.73 -10.20 -19.54
CA GLY A 56 0.64 -10.09 -20.04
C GLY A 56 1.60 -9.64 -18.95
N LEU A 57 1.23 -8.61 -18.17
CA LEU A 57 1.98 -8.20 -16.98
C LEU A 57 2.00 -9.31 -15.94
N PHE A 58 0.87 -9.96 -15.67
CA PHE A 58 0.84 -11.11 -14.78
C PHE A 58 1.83 -12.18 -15.25
N SER A 59 1.78 -12.59 -16.52
CA SER A 59 2.68 -13.63 -17.04
C SER A 59 4.14 -13.19 -17.10
N TYR A 60 4.41 -11.91 -17.39
CA TYR A 60 5.76 -11.38 -17.50
C TYR A 60 6.39 -11.16 -16.13
N LEU A 61 5.66 -10.59 -15.18
CA LEU A 61 6.11 -10.42 -13.79
C LEU A 61 6.23 -11.78 -13.11
N TYR A 62 5.29 -12.69 -13.34
CA TYR A 62 5.43 -14.07 -12.92
C TYR A 62 6.70 -14.72 -13.51
N ALA A 63 6.98 -14.52 -14.80
CA ALA A 63 8.20 -15.04 -15.43
C ALA A 63 9.49 -14.34 -14.96
N ALA A 64 9.42 -13.04 -14.66
CA ALA A 64 10.55 -12.26 -14.15
C ALA A 64 10.90 -12.67 -12.72
N ASN A 65 9.89 -12.97 -11.93
CA ASN A 65 10.03 -13.40 -10.53
C ASN A 65 10.13 -14.92 -10.38
N ALA A 66 9.80 -15.70 -11.40
CA ALA A 66 10.19 -17.10 -11.53
C ALA A 66 11.72 -17.27 -11.69
N GLY A 67 12.48 -16.17 -11.70
CA GLY A 67 13.92 -16.09 -11.93
C GLY A 67 14.77 -15.65 -10.76
N MET A 68 14.33 -15.90 -9.54
CA MET A 68 15.14 -15.77 -8.33
C MET A 68 14.90 -16.98 -7.40
N ASP A 69 15.09 -18.20 -7.90
CA ASP A 69 14.62 -19.44 -7.27
C ASP A 69 13.10 -19.55 -7.23
N TYR A 70 12.59 -20.71 -7.60
CA TYR A 70 11.16 -20.99 -7.67
C TYR A 70 10.57 -21.18 -6.25
N VAL A 71 11.01 -20.36 -5.26
CA VAL A 71 10.91 -20.39 -3.76
C VAL A 71 11.44 -21.64 -3.12
N GLN A 72 11.63 -22.63 -3.96
CA GLN A 72 12.23 -23.90 -3.71
C GLN A 72 12.15 -24.42 -5.19
N ARG A 73 13.19 -24.98 -5.83
CA ARG A 73 12.98 -26.02 -6.86
C ARG A 73 12.74 -27.38 -6.24
N PHE A 74 11.54 -27.70 -5.71
CA PHE A 74 10.91 -27.05 -4.55
C PHE A 74 11.28 -27.76 -3.29
N ILE A 75 10.42 -28.60 -2.82
CA ILE A 75 10.75 -29.64 -1.88
C ILE A 75 11.33 -30.83 -2.67
N ALA A 76 11.34 -30.74 -4.01
CA ALA A 76 10.90 -31.83 -4.89
C ALA A 76 11.98 -32.51 -5.75
N SER A 77 13.24 -32.34 -5.41
CA SER A 77 14.13 -33.52 -5.44
C SER A 77 14.93 -33.66 -4.14
N GLY A 78 14.47 -32.96 -3.11
CA GLY A 78 15.31 -31.99 -2.39
C GLY A 78 15.64 -30.70 -3.18
N GLY A 79 15.54 -30.65 -4.52
CA GLY A 79 16.05 -29.50 -5.30
C GLY A 79 16.07 -29.56 -6.86
N ASN A 80 15.62 -30.63 -7.53
CA ASN A 80 15.84 -30.90 -8.96
C ASN A 80 14.52 -30.84 -9.71
N VAL A 81 14.13 -29.60 -9.98
CA VAL A 81 13.57 -29.27 -11.28
C VAL A 81 14.73 -28.66 -12.11
N ARG A 82 15.07 -29.26 -13.26
CA ARG A 82 16.00 -28.61 -14.21
C ARG A 82 15.24 -27.54 -14.99
N LEU A 83 15.38 -26.28 -14.56
CA LEU A 83 15.01 -25.09 -15.34
C LEU A 83 16.24 -24.21 -15.57
N ALA A 84 16.14 -23.32 -16.55
CA ALA A 84 17.28 -22.51 -16.95
C ALA A 84 17.70 -21.55 -15.80
N PRO A 85 19.02 -21.33 -15.59
CA PRO A 85 19.55 -20.29 -14.71
C PRO A 85 19.22 -18.87 -15.19
N ASP A 86 18.54 -18.76 -16.33
CA ASP A 86 18.21 -17.53 -16.99
C ASP A 86 16.73 -17.50 -17.36
N THR A 87 15.95 -16.73 -16.60
CA THR A 87 14.54 -16.49 -16.94
C THR A 87 14.35 -15.52 -18.08
N ARG A 88 15.42 -15.12 -18.78
CA ARG A 88 15.26 -14.49 -20.09
C ARG A 88 14.42 -15.38 -20.99
N ARG A 89 14.49 -16.72 -20.92
CA ARG A 89 13.65 -17.59 -21.76
C ARG A 89 12.17 -17.51 -21.40
N GLU A 90 11.81 -17.54 -20.13
CA GLU A 90 10.43 -17.46 -19.64
C GLU A 90 9.86 -16.05 -19.81
N ARG A 91 10.65 -15.01 -19.53
CA ARG A 91 10.30 -13.62 -19.79
C ARG A 91 10.16 -13.36 -21.28
N LEU A 92 11.06 -13.91 -22.10
CA LEU A 92 10.97 -13.86 -23.55
C LEU A 92 9.74 -14.64 -24.01
N ALA A 93 9.42 -15.79 -23.43
CA ALA A 93 8.21 -16.55 -23.77
C ALA A 93 6.94 -15.76 -23.40
N ALA A 94 6.90 -15.11 -22.25
CA ALA A 94 5.80 -14.21 -21.88
C ALA A 94 5.72 -13.00 -22.81
N ALA A 95 6.86 -12.37 -23.12
CA ALA A 95 6.93 -11.24 -24.05
C ALA A 95 6.55 -11.64 -25.48
N LEU A 96 6.94 -12.82 -25.96
CA LEU A 96 6.56 -13.34 -27.27
C LEU A 96 5.09 -13.80 -27.29
N ARG A 97 4.56 -14.26 -26.16
CA ARG A 97 3.16 -14.70 -26.02
C ARG A 97 2.18 -13.53 -25.98
N TYR A 98 2.49 -12.49 -25.23
CA TYR A 98 1.58 -11.37 -25.00
C TYR A 98 2.00 -10.09 -25.71
N GLY A 99 3.29 -9.88 -25.99
CA GLY A 99 3.80 -8.69 -26.67
C GLY A 99 3.16 -8.44 -28.03
N PRO A 100 3.03 -9.44 -28.93
CA PRO A 100 2.33 -9.25 -30.20
C PRO A 100 0.86 -8.86 -30.01
N LEU A 101 0.17 -9.44 -29.01
CA LEU A 101 -1.21 -9.09 -28.69
C LEU A 101 -1.30 -7.66 -28.13
N LEU A 102 -0.41 -7.26 -27.22
CA LEU A 102 -0.33 -5.91 -26.67
C LEU A 102 -0.04 -4.87 -27.75
N LEU A 103 0.90 -5.16 -28.65
CA LEU A 103 1.24 -4.28 -29.77
C LEU A 103 0.06 -4.19 -30.75
N ALA A 104 -0.61 -5.29 -31.04
CA ALA A 104 -1.80 -5.31 -31.89
C ALA A 104 -2.96 -4.53 -31.26
N ASP A 105 -3.25 -4.76 -29.98
CA ASP A 105 -4.29 -4.06 -29.22
C ASP A 105 -3.98 -2.56 -29.12
N LEU A 106 -2.72 -2.18 -28.87
CA LEU A 106 -2.27 -0.79 -28.82
C LEU A 106 -2.32 -0.12 -30.19
N ALA A 107 -1.82 -0.78 -31.24
CA ALA A 107 -1.88 -0.28 -32.60
C ALA A 107 -3.33 -0.11 -33.04
N TRP A 108 -4.19 -1.09 -32.73
CA TRP A 108 -5.62 -1.02 -32.99
C TRP A 108 -6.28 0.13 -32.23
N LEU A 109 -5.95 0.32 -30.95
CA LEU A 109 -6.43 1.44 -30.13
C LEU A 109 -6.05 2.79 -30.77
N VAL A 110 -4.80 2.95 -31.19
CA VAL A 110 -4.29 4.18 -31.81
C VAL A 110 -4.91 4.40 -33.18
N LEU A 111 -4.92 3.38 -34.05
CA LEU A 111 -5.46 3.45 -35.41
C LEU A 111 -6.97 3.72 -35.41
N ALA A 112 -7.73 3.08 -34.52
CA ALA A 112 -9.16 3.34 -34.37
C ALA A 112 -9.47 4.80 -33.97
N ARG A 113 -8.51 5.48 -33.32
CA ARG A 113 -8.64 6.86 -32.82
C ARG A 113 -8.03 7.91 -33.76
N LEU A 114 -7.04 7.52 -34.58
CA LEU A 114 -6.47 8.36 -35.65
C LEU A 114 -7.26 8.26 -36.96
N ALA A 115 -8.05 7.19 -37.15
CA ALA A 115 -8.90 7.04 -38.32
C ALA A 115 -9.82 8.27 -38.48
N PRO A 116 -9.91 8.86 -39.69
CA PRO A 116 -10.81 9.99 -39.93
C PRO A 116 -12.22 9.58 -39.53
N GLN A 117 -12.84 10.31 -38.59
CA GLN A 117 -14.25 10.13 -38.25
C GLN A 117 -15.11 10.58 -39.44
N SER A 118 -15.20 9.73 -40.46
CA SER A 118 -16.00 9.99 -41.65
C SER A 118 -17.48 10.01 -41.25
N ARG A 119 -18.05 11.22 -41.29
CA ARG A 119 -19.49 11.52 -41.16
C ARG A 119 -20.16 11.01 -39.87
N ARG A 120 -19.95 11.72 -38.76
CA ARG A 120 -21.05 11.86 -37.78
C ARG A 120 -22.12 12.77 -38.42
N PRO A 121 -23.41 12.39 -38.43
CA PRO A 121 -24.45 13.17 -39.11
C PRO A 121 -24.44 14.61 -38.61
N ALA A 122 -24.36 15.56 -39.54
CA ALA A 122 -24.43 16.98 -39.28
C ALA A 122 -25.85 17.35 -38.84
N ALA A 123 -26.18 17.08 -37.57
CA ALA A 123 -27.43 17.52 -36.98
C ALA A 123 -27.17 18.09 -35.58
N THR A 124 -27.42 19.39 -35.48
CA THR A 124 -27.67 20.21 -34.28
C THR A 124 -26.49 20.96 -33.60
N ARG A 125 -26.48 22.28 -33.89
CA ARG A 125 -25.95 23.43 -33.13
C ARG A 125 -24.45 23.42 -32.79
N ALA A 126 -23.71 24.28 -33.51
CA ALA A 126 -22.26 24.47 -33.48
C ALA A 126 -21.62 24.68 -32.09
N ALA A 127 -22.36 25.16 -31.08
CA ALA A 127 -21.86 25.29 -29.71
C ALA A 127 -21.87 23.96 -28.92
N GLY A 128 -22.85 23.09 -29.19
CA GLY A 128 -22.94 21.76 -28.57
C GLY A 128 -21.97 20.75 -29.20
N ALA A 129 -21.60 20.96 -30.47
CA ALA A 129 -20.66 20.13 -31.21
C ALA A 129 -19.21 20.29 -30.71
N ALA A 130 -18.75 21.52 -30.46
CA ALA A 130 -17.42 21.79 -29.92
C ALA A 130 -17.25 21.25 -28.47
N ARG A 131 -18.28 21.42 -27.64
CA ARG A 131 -18.34 20.83 -26.29
C ARG A 131 -18.28 19.30 -26.30
N ARG A 132 -18.97 18.65 -27.24
CA ARG A 132 -18.89 17.20 -27.44
C ARG A 132 -17.48 16.80 -27.90
N LEU A 133 -16.90 17.50 -28.88
CA LEU A 133 -15.58 17.15 -29.42
C LEU A 133 -14.46 17.15 -28.38
N ALA A 134 -14.40 18.13 -27.48
CA ALA A 134 -13.35 18.20 -26.45
C ALA A 134 -13.51 17.14 -25.35
N LEU A 135 -14.74 16.80 -24.99
CA LEU A 135 -15.05 15.74 -24.01
C LEU A 135 -14.90 14.34 -24.61
N ASP A 136 -15.31 14.17 -25.87
CA ASP A 136 -15.12 12.96 -26.65
C ASP A 136 -13.63 12.62 -26.77
N ARG A 137 -12.75 13.63 -26.95
CA ARG A 137 -11.29 13.43 -26.93
C ARG A 137 -10.75 12.89 -25.61
N VAL A 138 -11.32 13.26 -24.45
CA VAL A 138 -10.86 12.69 -23.18
C VAL A 138 -11.31 11.23 -23.05
N ASP A 139 -12.53 10.93 -23.49
CA ASP A 139 -13.03 9.54 -23.54
C ASP A 139 -12.17 8.67 -24.47
N ASP A 140 -11.73 9.22 -25.61
CA ASP A 140 -10.78 8.60 -26.53
C ASP A 140 -9.40 8.36 -25.90
N TRP A 141 -9.03 8.98 -24.78
CA TRP A 141 -7.74 8.72 -24.13
C TRP A 141 -7.89 8.20 -22.70
N ALA A 142 -9.12 7.85 -22.30
CA ALA A 142 -9.44 7.54 -20.92
C ALA A 142 -8.70 6.30 -20.39
N LEU A 143 -8.66 5.19 -21.16
CA LEU A 143 -7.90 4.02 -20.75
C LEU A 143 -6.38 4.31 -20.63
N PRO A 144 -5.67 4.84 -21.66
CA PRO A 144 -4.26 5.18 -21.54
C PRO A 144 -3.94 6.11 -20.36
N LEU A 145 -4.73 7.16 -20.15
CA LEU A 145 -4.55 8.10 -19.03
C LEU A 145 -4.73 7.40 -17.68
N SER A 146 -5.70 6.48 -17.57
CA SER A 146 -5.96 5.72 -16.35
C SER A 146 -4.83 4.72 -16.05
N LEU A 147 -4.31 4.03 -17.08
CA LEU A 147 -3.17 3.11 -16.92
C LEU A 147 -1.88 3.86 -16.61
N PHE A 148 -1.67 5.03 -17.24
CA PHE A 148 -0.54 5.90 -16.94
C PHE A 148 -0.59 6.40 -15.49
N SER A 149 -1.77 6.76 -15.00
CA SER A 149 -1.98 7.13 -13.60
C SER A 149 -1.64 6.00 -12.64
N ALA A 150 -2.00 4.76 -12.96
CA ALA A 150 -1.63 3.57 -12.18
C ALA A 150 -0.12 3.33 -12.14
N LEU A 151 0.58 3.54 -13.26
CA LEU A 151 2.04 3.48 -13.32
C LEU A 151 2.67 4.56 -12.44
N LEU A 152 2.22 5.81 -12.53
CA LEU A 152 2.71 6.91 -11.69
C LEU A 152 2.46 6.64 -10.20
N TYR A 153 1.30 6.05 -9.86
CA TYR A 153 0.98 5.66 -8.49
C TYR A 153 2.00 4.64 -7.96
N ALA A 154 2.31 3.60 -8.75
CA ALA A 154 3.30 2.60 -8.37
C ALA A 154 4.70 3.19 -8.22
N LEU A 155 5.13 4.05 -9.16
CA LEU A 155 6.44 4.71 -9.12
C LEU A 155 6.60 5.67 -7.94
N ALA A 156 5.50 6.22 -7.42
CA ALA A 156 5.54 7.10 -6.26
C ALA A 156 5.96 6.37 -4.97
N LEU A 157 5.69 5.05 -4.90
CA LEU A 157 6.05 4.18 -3.80
C LEU A 157 7.40 3.48 -4.09
N PRO A 158 8.07 2.91 -3.08
CA PRO A 158 9.08 1.88 -3.32
C PRO A 158 8.57 0.87 -4.36
N SER A 159 9.31 0.69 -5.44
CA SER A 159 8.84 -0.02 -6.63
C SER A 159 9.98 -0.61 -7.44
N PHE A 160 9.64 -1.39 -8.47
CA PHE A 160 10.59 -2.01 -9.39
C PHE A 160 11.56 -1.01 -10.07
N ALA A 161 11.24 0.29 -10.08
CA ALA A 161 12.11 1.31 -10.65
C ALA A 161 13.10 1.91 -9.63
N SER A 162 12.74 1.89 -8.34
CA SER A 162 13.58 2.40 -7.26
C SER A 162 13.09 1.82 -5.92
N PRO A 163 13.97 1.19 -5.12
CA PRO A 163 13.64 0.72 -3.77
C PRO A 163 13.18 1.85 -2.83
N ASP A 164 13.54 3.10 -3.09
CA ASP A 164 13.07 4.25 -2.30
C ASP A 164 11.77 4.87 -2.84
N GLY A 165 11.48 4.65 -4.14
CA GLY A 165 10.37 5.27 -4.85
C GLY A 165 10.59 6.74 -5.20
N PHE A 166 9.61 7.35 -5.85
CA PHE A 166 9.65 8.75 -6.28
C PHE A 166 8.54 9.58 -5.61
N ALA A 167 8.70 9.88 -4.33
CA ALA A 167 7.71 10.58 -3.50
C ALA A 167 7.06 11.84 -4.12
N PRO A 168 7.76 12.71 -4.89
CA PRO A 168 7.14 13.86 -5.53
C PRO A 168 6.04 13.51 -6.55
N ILE A 169 6.12 12.34 -7.20
CA ILE A 169 5.13 11.88 -8.18
C ILE A 169 3.76 11.68 -7.51
N ALA A 170 3.72 11.29 -6.23
CA ALA A 170 2.48 11.06 -5.47
C ALA A 170 1.50 12.25 -5.51
N TRP A 171 2.04 13.47 -5.54
CA TRP A 171 1.26 14.72 -5.52
C TRP A 171 0.48 14.98 -6.81
N VAL A 172 0.79 14.26 -7.89
CA VAL A 172 0.12 14.41 -9.20
C VAL A 172 -0.23 13.08 -9.89
N CYS A 173 0.08 11.93 -9.29
CA CYS A 173 -0.06 10.62 -9.93
C CYS A 173 -1.50 10.26 -10.32
N LEU A 174 -2.50 10.70 -9.55
CA LEU A 174 -3.91 10.44 -9.79
C LEU A 174 -4.63 11.52 -10.59
N VAL A 175 -3.96 12.63 -10.94
CA VAL A 175 -4.55 13.69 -11.78
C VAL A 175 -5.11 13.14 -13.10
N PRO A 176 -4.39 12.30 -13.88
CA PRO A 176 -4.93 11.78 -15.14
C PRO A 176 -6.18 10.93 -14.92
N LEU A 177 -6.18 10.04 -13.92
CA LEU A 177 -7.35 9.23 -13.58
C LEU A 177 -8.52 10.09 -13.09
N PHE A 178 -8.29 11.03 -12.19
CA PHE A 178 -9.35 11.89 -11.64
C PHE A 178 -10.00 12.74 -12.74
N VAL A 179 -9.22 13.27 -13.70
CA VAL A 179 -9.76 13.95 -14.89
C VAL A 179 -10.65 13.01 -15.70
N VAL A 180 -10.23 11.77 -15.93
CA VAL A 180 -11.05 10.75 -16.60
C VAL A 180 -12.35 10.54 -15.82
N LEU A 181 -12.27 10.22 -14.53
CA LEU A 181 -13.41 9.92 -13.66
C LEU A 181 -14.41 11.08 -13.58
N GLU A 182 -13.97 12.34 -13.61
CA GLU A 182 -14.86 13.51 -13.64
C GLU A 182 -15.60 13.66 -14.97
N LEU A 183 -14.93 13.38 -16.09
CA LEU A 183 -15.42 13.71 -17.43
C LEU A 183 -16.18 12.57 -18.12
N VAL A 184 -15.82 11.31 -17.88
CA VAL A 184 -16.47 10.17 -18.55
C VAL A 184 -17.83 9.81 -17.91
N PRO A 185 -18.73 9.10 -18.63
CA PRO A 185 -19.96 8.56 -18.06
C PRO A 185 -19.72 7.61 -16.88
N TYR A 186 -20.71 7.51 -15.98
CA TYR A 186 -20.62 6.73 -14.72
C TYR A 186 -20.10 5.29 -14.91
N LEU A 187 -20.72 4.52 -15.80
CA LEU A 187 -20.33 3.11 -16.02
C LEU A 187 -18.93 2.97 -16.64
N ARG A 188 -18.52 3.91 -17.50
CA ARG A 188 -17.16 3.94 -18.07
C ARG A 188 -16.12 4.32 -17.01
N GLY A 189 -16.47 5.26 -16.13
CA GLY A 189 -15.64 5.63 -14.98
C GLY A 189 -15.39 4.44 -14.05
N ILE A 190 -16.41 3.59 -13.79
CA ILE A 190 -16.22 2.35 -13.01
C ILE A 190 -15.17 1.47 -13.67
N PHE A 191 -15.28 1.21 -14.98
CA PHE A 191 -14.32 0.39 -15.70
C PHE A 191 -12.90 0.96 -15.62
N TYR A 192 -12.70 2.24 -15.95
CA TYR A 192 -11.37 2.85 -15.97
C TYR A 192 -10.73 2.95 -14.59
N GLY A 193 -11.51 3.34 -13.57
CA GLY A 193 -11.04 3.37 -12.20
C GLY A 193 -10.66 2.00 -11.68
N THR A 194 -11.46 0.97 -12.01
CA THR A 194 -11.17 -0.41 -11.62
C THR A 194 -9.93 -0.94 -12.34
N ALA A 195 -9.81 -0.71 -13.64
CA ALA A 195 -8.63 -1.13 -14.40
C ALA A 195 -7.34 -0.46 -13.88
N ALA A 196 -7.39 0.84 -13.56
CA ALA A 196 -6.27 1.55 -12.96
C ALA A 196 -5.93 1.02 -11.55
N GLY A 197 -6.94 0.80 -10.71
CA GLY A 197 -6.74 0.26 -9.35
C GLY A 197 -6.12 -1.14 -9.36
N VAL A 198 -6.64 -2.05 -10.20
CA VAL A 198 -6.09 -3.40 -10.37
C VAL A 198 -4.65 -3.35 -10.88
N LEU A 199 -4.37 -2.51 -11.89
CA LEU A 199 -3.01 -2.35 -12.40
C LEU A 199 -2.07 -1.77 -11.32
N ALA A 200 -2.51 -0.78 -10.55
CA ALA A 200 -1.72 -0.22 -9.46
C ALA A 200 -1.42 -1.27 -8.39
N THR A 201 -2.41 -2.09 -7.99
CA THR A 201 -2.20 -3.20 -7.05
C THR A 201 -1.16 -4.20 -7.58
N LEU A 202 -1.25 -4.59 -8.85
CA LEU A 202 -0.31 -5.50 -9.49
C LEU A 202 1.12 -4.94 -9.50
N LEU A 203 1.28 -3.66 -9.84
CA LEU A 203 2.58 -3.01 -9.92
C LEU A 203 3.19 -2.71 -8.55
N VAL A 204 2.37 -2.46 -7.52
CA VAL A 204 2.85 -2.19 -6.16
C VAL A 204 3.19 -3.48 -5.42
N ASN A 205 2.39 -4.54 -5.60
CA ASN A 205 2.51 -5.79 -4.87
C ASN A 205 3.08 -6.94 -5.72
N TYR A 206 3.83 -6.64 -6.78
CA TYR A 206 4.36 -7.67 -7.69
C TYR A 206 5.22 -8.71 -6.96
N TRP A 207 5.86 -8.31 -5.85
CA TRP A 207 6.64 -9.16 -4.95
C TRP A 207 5.78 -10.21 -4.22
N LEU A 208 4.45 -10.10 -4.15
CA LEU A 208 3.63 -11.21 -3.66
C LEU A 208 3.79 -12.47 -4.51
N GLY A 209 4.22 -12.32 -5.77
CA GLY A 209 4.55 -13.44 -6.64
C GLY A 209 5.82 -14.20 -6.22
N THR A 210 6.75 -13.58 -5.47
CA THR A 210 7.92 -14.27 -4.90
C THR A 210 7.61 -14.93 -3.57
N PHE A 211 6.59 -14.47 -2.84
CA PHE A 211 6.17 -15.09 -1.58
C PHE A 211 5.46 -16.42 -1.79
N HIS A 212 4.40 -16.43 -2.61
CA HIS A 212 3.62 -17.63 -2.88
C HIS A 212 2.86 -17.53 -4.22
N LEU A 213 2.78 -18.67 -4.94
CA LEU A 213 2.24 -18.74 -6.31
C LEU A 213 0.82 -18.19 -6.44
N LEU A 214 -0.01 -18.23 -5.39
CA LEU A 214 -1.42 -17.82 -5.42
C LEU A 214 -1.68 -16.42 -4.83
N SER A 215 -0.72 -15.83 -4.11
CA SER A 215 -0.95 -14.64 -3.31
C SER A 215 -1.22 -13.42 -4.19
N LEU A 216 -0.47 -13.25 -5.28
CA LEU A 216 -0.69 -12.15 -6.21
C LEU A 216 -2.04 -12.26 -6.92
N GLN A 217 -2.48 -13.46 -7.29
CA GLN A 217 -3.76 -13.71 -7.95
C GLN A 217 -4.91 -13.42 -7.00
N LEU A 218 -4.82 -13.88 -5.76
CA LEU A 218 -5.82 -13.59 -4.74
C LEU A 218 -5.92 -12.08 -4.50
N ALA A 219 -4.77 -11.40 -4.32
CA ALA A 219 -4.73 -9.95 -4.17
C ALA A 219 -5.33 -9.22 -5.38
N THR A 220 -5.10 -9.72 -6.61
CA THR A 220 -5.65 -9.14 -7.84
C THR A 220 -7.17 -9.31 -7.94
N VAL A 221 -7.69 -10.49 -7.58
CA VAL A 221 -9.14 -10.77 -7.57
C VAL A 221 -9.83 -9.94 -6.50
N VAL A 222 -9.24 -9.83 -5.31
CA VAL A 222 -9.74 -8.97 -4.23
C VAL A 222 -9.75 -7.51 -4.69
N ALA A 223 -8.64 -7.01 -5.25
CA ALA A 223 -8.56 -5.65 -5.76
C ALA A 223 -9.60 -5.36 -6.86
N LEU A 224 -9.87 -6.31 -7.77
CA LEU A 224 -10.90 -6.16 -8.79
C LEU A 224 -12.27 -5.87 -8.15
N VAL A 225 -12.64 -6.63 -7.12
CA VAL A 225 -13.91 -6.46 -6.40
C VAL A 225 -13.91 -5.14 -5.61
N GLU A 226 -12.87 -4.89 -4.83
CA GLU A 226 -12.73 -3.68 -4.00
C GLU A 226 -12.82 -2.41 -4.83
N TYR A 227 -12.04 -2.30 -5.92
CA TYR A 227 -12.04 -1.12 -6.77
C TYR A 227 -13.35 -1.00 -7.56
N ALA A 228 -13.98 -2.10 -8.00
CA ALA A 228 -15.28 -2.01 -8.66
C ALA A 228 -16.36 -1.43 -7.73
N VAL A 229 -16.42 -1.91 -6.49
CA VAL A 229 -17.36 -1.41 -5.47
C VAL A 229 -17.04 0.03 -5.10
N PHE A 230 -15.77 0.34 -4.84
CA PHE A 230 -15.31 1.68 -4.53
C PHE A 230 -15.65 2.68 -5.64
N MET A 231 -15.32 2.35 -6.89
CA MET A 231 -15.59 3.22 -8.04
C MET A 231 -17.08 3.43 -8.26
N ALA A 232 -17.91 2.39 -8.08
CA ALA A 232 -19.35 2.53 -8.15
C ALA A 232 -19.87 3.53 -7.09
N ALA A 233 -19.47 3.37 -5.83
CA ALA A 233 -19.89 4.23 -4.73
C ALA A 233 -19.41 5.69 -4.92
N VAL A 234 -18.11 5.89 -5.16
CA VAL A 234 -17.53 7.24 -5.23
C VAL A 234 -18.03 8.01 -6.44
N LEU A 235 -18.16 7.38 -7.60
CA LEU A 235 -18.66 8.06 -8.79
C LEU A 235 -20.14 8.42 -8.64
N TRP A 236 -20.91 7.62 -7.91
CA TRP A 236 -22.31 7.94 -7.65
C TRP A 236 -22.45 9.24 -6.83
N ILE A 237 -21.57 9.42 -5.84
CA ILE A 237 -21.45 10.66 -5.03
C ILE A 237 -20.90 11.80 -5.89
N ALA A 238 -19.77 11.59 -6.57
CA ALA A 238 -19.07 12.64 -7.32
C ALA A 238 -19.92 13.23 -8.45
N LYS A 239 -20.70 12.41 -9.17
CA LYS A 239 -21.60 12.89 -10.24
C LYS A 239 -22.81 13.68 -9.70
N ARG A 240 -23.15 13.53 -8.42
CA ARG A 240 -24.22 14.28 -7.72
C ARG A 240 -23.69 15.46 -6.92
N ALA A 241 -22.39 15.53 -6.67
CA ALA A 241 -21.77 16.63 -5.93
C ALA A 241 -21.89 17.97 -6.68
N ARG A 242 -22.16 19.03 -5.92
CA ARG A 242 -22.17 20.42 -6.42
C ARG A 242 -20.79 20.80 -6.94
N SER A 243 -20.72 21.63 -7.98
CA SER A 243 -19.46 21.96 -8.67
C SER A 243 -18.34 22.49 -7.74
N GLY A 244 -18.69 23.24 -6.70
CA GLY A 244 -17.73 23.76 -5.73
C GLY A 244 -17.14 22.74 -4.76
N ALA A 245 -17.67 21.51 -4.69
CA ALA A 245 -17.19 20.46 -3.79
C ALA A 245 -16.60 19.25 -4.55
N ARG A 246 -16.60 19.22 -5.88
CA ARG A 246 -16.17 18.02 -6.64
C ARG A 246 -14.72 17.63 -6.41
N PHE A 247 -13.84 18.62 -6.29
CA PHE A 247 -12.40 18.41 -6.14
C PHE A 247 -12.01 17.69 -4.83
N ILE A 248 -12.87 17.69 -3.79
CA ILE A 248 -12.60 17.03 -2.50
C ILE A 248 -13.20 15.62 -2.41
N VAL A 249 -14.18 15.28 -3.26
CA VAL A 249 -14.90 13.99 -3.18
C VAL A 249 -13.98 12.82 -3.44
N LEU A 250 -13.22 12.83 -4.54
CA LEU A 250 -12.30 11.75 -4.88
C LEU A 250 -11.17 11.60 -3.83
N PRO A 251 -10.49 12.67 -3.36
CA PRO A 251 -9.51 12.57 -2.29
C PRO A 251 -10.07 12.03 -0.97
N ALA A 252 -11.24 12.54 -0.53
CA ALA A 252 -11.86 12.11 0.71
C ALA A 252 -12.28 10.64 0.63
N ALA A 253 -12.93 10.25 -0.47
CA ALA A 253 -13.39 8.88 -0.66
C ALA A 253 -12.24 7.88 -0.79
N TRP A 254 -11.15 8.23 -1.47
CA TRP A 254 -9.99 7.36 -1.57
C TRP A 254 -9.30 7.17 -0.22
N THR A 255 -9.23 8.22 0.60
CA THR A 255 -8.71 8.11 1.97
C THR A 255 -9.59 7.20 2.84
N VAL A 256 -10.92 7.33 2.72
CA VAL A 256 -11.88 6.43 3.39
C VAL A 256 -11.74 5.00 2.87
N PHE A 257 -11.53 4.81 1.57
CA PHE A 257 -11.29 3.50 0.97
C PHE A 257 -10.01 2.85 1.51
N ASP A 258 -8.90 3.59 1.58
CA ASP A 258 -7.64 3.12 2.17
C ASP A 258 -7.81 2.73 3.64
N TRP A 259 -8.61 3.49 4.39
CA TRP A 259 -8.95 3.14 5.76
C TRP A 259 -9.80 1.87 5.82
N LEU A 260 -10.89 1.76 5.04
CA LEU A 260 -11.79 0.61 5.06
C LEU A 260 -11.08 -0.69 4.71
N ARG A 261 -10.20 -0.68 3.69
CA ARG A 261 -9.42 -1.88 3.31
C ARG A 261 -8.35 -2.26 4.34
N SER A 262 -8.09 -1.44 5.36
CA SER A 262 -7.18 -1.77 6.47
C SER A 262 -7.87 -2.48 7.65
N LEU A 263 -9.21 -2.56 7.63
CA LEU A 263 -10.00 -3.05 8.75
C LEU A 263 -10.28 -4.56 8.67
N GLY A 264 -10.52 -5.16 9.83
CA GLY A 264 -10.95 -6.56 9.95
C GLY A 264 -9.86 -7.58 9.59
N PHE A 265 -10.29 -8.82 9.38
CA PHE A 265 -9.40 -9.95 9.05
C PHE A 265 -8.71 -9.75 7.69
N LEU A 266 -9.44 -9.32 6.67
CA LEU A 266 -8.87 -9.06 5.33
C LEU A 266 -8.11 -7.73 5.22
N GLY A 267 -7.86 -7.07 6.36
CA GLY A 267 -7.20 -5.78 6.39
C GLY A 267 -5.81 -5.87 5.74
N TYR A 268 -5.60 -5.06 4.70
CA TYR A 268 -4.35 -4.99 3.95
C TYR A 268 -3.94 -3.53 3.73
N PRO A 269 -3.35 -2.85 4.73
CA PRO A 269 -2.92 -1.45 4.66
C PRO A 269 -1.63 -1.27 3.84
N TRP A 270 -1.50 -1.94 2.70
CA TRP A 270 -0.32 -1.86 1.85
C TRP A 270 -0.51 -0.88 0.68
N GLY A 271 0.58 -0.29 0.18
CA GLY A 271 0.51 0.55 -1.01
C GLY A 271 -0.36 1.81 -0.88
N MET A 272 -0.53 2.33 0.34
CA MET A 272 -1.25 3.59 0.58
C MET A 272 -0.42 4.76 0.04
N ILE A 273 -0.99 5.63 -0.78
CA ILE A 273 -0.19 6.71 -1.39
C ILE A 273 0.45 7.65 -0.36
N GLY A 274 -0.14 7.81 0.83
CA GLY A 274 0.47 8.59 1.92
C GLY A 274 1.83 8.05 2.36
N THR A 275 2.06 6.73 2.32
CA THR A 275 3.33 6.13 2.77
C THR A 275 4.49 6.40 1.84
N SER A 276 4.23 6.82 0.59
CA SER A 276 5.28 7.34 -0.32
C SER A 276 6.08 8.49 0.30
N GLN A 277 5.52 9.19 1.28
CA GLN A 277 6.16 10.34 1.91
C GLN A 277 7.04 9.96 3.11
N TYR A 278 7.30 8.66 3.38
CA TYR A 278 8.05 8.20 4.56
C TYR A 278 9.40 8.90 4.73
N ALA A 279 10.11 9.18 3.63
CA ALA A 279 11.41 9.86 3.62
C ALA A 279 11.32 11.41 3.69
N ALA A 280 10.12 11.98 3.83
CA ALA A 280 9.90 13.42 3.90
C ALA A 280 9.38 13.84 5.29
N PRO A 281 10.27 14.06 6.30
CA PRO A 281 9.86 14.35 7.68
C PRO A 281 8.86 15.50 7.82
N LEU A 282 8.97 16.53 6.97
CA LEU A 282 8.05 17.66 6.94
C LEU A 282 6.60 17.23 6.65
N VAL A 283 6.41 16.25 5.78
CA VAL A 283 5.08 15.77 5.42
C VAL A 283 4.60 14.72 6.42
N THR A 284 5.48 13.79 6.84
CA THR A 284 5.10 12.72 7.77
C THR A 284 4.62 13.26 9.11
N GLN A 285 5.12 14.42 9.58
CA GLN A 285 4.66 15.01 10.85
C GLN A 285 3.15 15.22 10.93
N ILE A 286 2.47 15.39 9.81
CA ILE A 286 1.02 15.54 9.75
C ILE A 286 0.32 14.26 10.24
N ALA A 287 0.96 13.10 10.13
CA ALA A 287 0.44 11.83 10.65
C ALA A 287 0.27 11.82 12.18
N SER A 288 0.96 12.70 12.90
CA SER A 288 0.74 12.87 14.35
C SER A 288 -0.60 13.48 14.74
N ILE A 289 -1.32 14.04 13.76
CA ILE A 289 -2.65 14.63 13.94
C ILE A 289 -3.74 13.58 13.66
N GLY A 290 -3.73 13.01 12.46
CA GLY A 290 -4.80 12.14 11.95
C GLY A 290 -4.33 10.83 11.35
N GLY A 291 -3.11 10.39 11.67
CA GLY A 291 -2.50 9.19 11.12
C GLY A 291 -2.01 9.37 9.69
N VAL A 292 -1.46 8.29 9.12
CA VAL A 292 -1.14 8.20 7.68
C VAL A 292 -2.30 8.65 6.79
N TRP A 293 -3.54 8.49 7.25
CA TRP A 293 -4.76 8.92 6.56
C TRP A 293 -4.79 10.40 6.21
N MET A 294 -4.33 11.27 7.13
CA MET A 294 -4.31 12.71 6.88
C MET A 294 -3.25 13.08 5.84
N VAL A 295 -2.11 12.36 5.84
CA VAL A 295 -1.07 12.50 4.80
C VAL A 295 -1.60 12.04 3.44
N THR A 296 -2.24 10.87 3.38
CA THR A 296 -2.92 10.36 2.18
C THR A 296 -3.90 11.40 1.64
N PHE A 297 -4.80 11.91 2.48
CA PHE A 297 -5.77 12.93 2.06
C PHE A 297 -5.11 14.19 1.52
N LEU A 298 -4.05 14.69 2.16
CA LEU A 298 -3.36 15.90 1.73
C LEU A 298 -2.72 15.75 0.35
N VAL A 299 -2.03 14.63 0.13
CA VAL A 299 -1.43 14.27 -1.17
C VAL A 299 -2.51 14.19 -2.25
N LEU A 300 -3.61 13.51 -1.94
CA LEU A 300 -4.72 13.35 -2.88
C LEU A 300 -5.51 14.64 -3.10
N LEU A 301 -5.56 15.54 -2.11
CA LEU A 301 -6.23 16.82 -2.22
C LEU A 301 -5.56 17.71 -3.29
N VAL A 302 -4.23 17.65 -3.41
CA VAL A 302 -3.50 18.32 -4.51
C VAL A 302 -3.87 17.71 -5.87
N ASN A 303 -3.95 16.37 -5.96
CA ASN A 303 -4.44 15.68 -7.17
C ASN A 303 -5.87 16.15 -7.54
N GLY A 304 -6.76 16.24 -6.56
CA GLY A 304 -8.14 16.72 -6.74
C GLY A 304 -8.22 18.18 -7.17
N ALA A 305 -7.43 19.07 -6.56
CA ALA A 305 -7.38 20.49 -6.90
C ALA A 305 -6.82 20.74 -8.31
N ALA A 306 -5.76 20.01 -8.69
CA ALA A 306 -5.21 20.04 -10.05
C ALA A 306 -6.24 19.55 -11.07
N THR A 307 -6.94 18.45 -10.76
CA THR A 307 -8.03 17.92 -11.58
C THR A 307 -9.12 18.96 -11.79
N GLY A 308 -9.64 19.57 -10.72
CA GLY A 308 -10.69 20.59 -10.82
C GLY A 308 -10.27 21.81 -11.66
N THR A 309 -8.99 22.18 -11.60
CA THR A 309 -8.43 23.25 -12.43
C THR A 309 -8.40 22.87 -13.91
N ILE A 310 -7.92 21.66 -14.23
CA ILE A 310 -7.85 21.11 -15.59
C ILE A 310 -9.26 20.96 -16.17
N THR A 311 -10.20 20.33 -15.46
CA THR A 311 -11.55 20.11 -15.95
C THR A 311 -12.29 21.43 -16.15
N ALA A 312 -12.09 22.42 -15.27
CA ALA A 312 -12.63 23.78 -15.46
C ALA A 312 -12.00 24.51 -16.66
N ALA A 313 -10.71 24.31 -16.94
CA ALA A 313 -10.04 24.89 -18.11
C ALA A 313 -10.56 24.27 -19.42
N LEU A 314 -10.65 22.93 -19.49
CA LEU A 314 -11.21 22.21 -20.64
C LEU A 314 -12.66 22.63 -20.93
N GLN A 315 -13.47 22.79 -19.88
CA GLN A 315 -14.84 23.30 -20.01
C GLN A 315 -14.89 24.76 -20.49
N ARG A 316 -13.91 25.60 -20.14
CA ARG A 316 -13.81 26.99 -20.63
C ARG A 316 -13.42 27.06 -22.10
N ILE A 317 -12.41 26.29 -22.53
CA ILE A 317 -11.99 26.20 -23.94
C ILE A 317 -13.17 25.74 -24.81
N SER A 318 -13.91 24.74 -24.32
CA SER A 318 -15.11 24.23 -24.97
C SER A 318 -16.24 25.26 -25.12
N ARG A 319 -16.28 26.27 -24.23
CA ARG A 319 -17.25 27.38 -24.28
C ARG A 319 -16.72 28.56 -25.10
N GLY A 320 -15.41 28.83 -25.09
CA GLY A 320 -14.76 29.97 -25.74
C GLY A 320 -14.77 29.94 -27.28
N GLY A 321 -15.02 28.79 -27.90
CA GLY A 321 -15.26 28.68 -29.34
C GLY A 321 -16.57 29.29 -29.86
N THR A 322 -17.30 30.07 -29.03
CA THR A 322 -18.57 30.72 -29.37
C THR A 322 -18.47 32.24 -29.61
N VAL A 323 -17.31 32.75 -30.01
CA VAL A 323 -17.25 34.11 -30.58
C VAL A 323 -17.57 34.00 -32.07
N ALA A 324 -18.84 34.22 -32.41
CA ALA A 324 -19.25 34.42 -33.79
C ALA A 324 -18.45 35.58 -34.39
N ARG A 325 -17.66 35.31 -35.43
CA ARG A 325 -17.18 36.36 -36.34
C ARG A 325 -18.40 37.14 -36.84
N PRO A 326 -18.49 38.47 -36.70
CA PRO A 326 -19.53 39.21 -37.39
C PRO A 326 -19.28 39.03 -38.88
N ARG A 327 -20.24 38.44 -39.60
CA ARG A 327 -20.27 38.50 -41.06
C ARG A 327 -20.39 39.97 -41.46
N GLY A 328 -19.59 40.36 -42.45
CA GLY A 328 -19.56 41.70 -43.01
C GLY A 328 -20.97 42.19 -43.33
N GLY A 329 -21.27 43.38 -42.84
CA GLY A 329 -22.47 44.14 -43.10
C GLY A 329 -22.20 45.57 -42.66
N THR A 330 -22.04 46.45 -43.62
CA THR A 330 -21.87 47.90 -43.44
C THR A 330 -23.11 48.48 -42.76
N ALA A 331 -23.02 48.72 -41.45
CA ALA A 331 -23.97 49.57 -40.73
C ALA A 331 -23.22 50.35 -39.64
N ALA A 332 -23.41 51.67 -39.67
CA ALA A 332 -22.73 52.67 -38.85
C ALA A 332 -22.87 52.45 -37.33
N PRO A 333 -21.90 52.92 -36.52
CA PRO A 333 -21.90 52.68 -35.08
C PRO A 333 -22.92 53.58 -34.38
N ARG A 334 -23.96 52.99 -33.79
CA ARG A 334 -24.74 53.67 -32.74
C ARG A 334 -23.92 53.66 -31.45
N ARG A 335 -23.47 54.84 -31.03
CA ARG A 335 -22.95 55.12 -29.69
C ARG A 335 -24.06 54.82 -28.66
N GLY A 336 -23.73 54.05 -27.62
CA GLY A 336 -24.59 53.89 -26.46
C GLY A 336 -24.86 52.44 -26.07
N SER A 337 -23.84 51.73 -25.61
CA SER A 337 -23.99 50.70 -24.58
C SER A 337 -22.65 50.45 -23.92
N GLU A 338 -22.64 50.58 -22.60
CA GLU A 338 -21.48 50.36 -21.75
C GLU A 338 -20.85 48.98 -22.01
N PRO A 339 -19.53 48.84 -21.93
CA PRO A 339 -18.93 47.52 -21.95
C PRO A 339 -19.31 46.82 -20.65
N HIS A 340 -20.17 45.80 -20.74
CA HIS A 340 -20.31 44.80 -19.69
C HIS A 340 -18.92 44.18 -19.43
N ARG A 341 -18.18 44.76 -18.48
CA ARG A 341 -17.04 44.13 -17.81
C ARG A 341 -17.58 42.96 -17.01
N GLY A 342 -17.82 41.85 -17.70
CA GLY A 342 -18.01 40.54 -17.09
C GLY A 342 -16.67 39.99 -16.61
N SER A 343 -15.96 40.71 -15.75
CA SER A 343 -14.92 40.13 -14.90
C SER A 343 -15.64 39.15 -13.97
N ARG A 344 -15.75 37.89 -14.41
CA ARG A 344 -16.31 36.79 -13.63
C ARG A 344 -15.43 36.56 -12.41
N GLU A 345 -15.73 37.29 -11.35
CA GLU A 345 -15.35 36.94 -10.01
C GLU A 345 -15.77 35.49 -9.75
N LEU A 346 -14.84 34.65 -9.30
CA LEU A 346 -15.16 33.38 -8.68
C LEU A 346 -16.23 33.65 -7.62
N ARG A 347 -17.40 32.99 -7.74
CA ARG A 347 -18.53 33.13 -6.81
C ARG A 347 -18.01 33.11 -5.36
N PRO A 348 -18.43 34.03 -4.46
CA PRO A 348 -17.84 34.23 -3.14
C PRO A 348 -17.74 32.94 -2.30
N ARG A 349 -18.66 31.99 -2.47
CA ARG A 349 -18.63 30.66 -1.83
C ARG A 349 -17.46 29.76 -2.25
N GLY A 350 -16.99 29.87 -3.50
CA GLY A 350 -15.83 29.11 -4.00
C GLY A 350 -14.52 29.70 -3.48
N ARG A 351 -14.42 31.02 -3.39
CA ARG A 351 -13.26 31.72 -2.79
C ARG A 351 -13.09 31.34 -1.32
N ALA A 352 -14.17 31.32 -0.55
CA ALA A 352 -14.14 30.93 0.87
C ALA A 352 -13.62 29.50 1.07
N ALA A 353 -14.11 28.52 0.29
CA ALA A 353 -13.65 27.13 0.38
C ALA A 353 -12.16 26.97 0.02
N SER A 354 -11.69 27.65 -1.03
CA SER A 354 -10.27 27.65 -1.40
C SER A 354 -9.38 28.28 -0.33
N LEU A 355 -9.83 29.38 0.28
CA LEU A 355 -9.12 30.05 1.38
C LEU A 355 -9.06 29.16 2.63
N SER A 356 -10.15 28.47 2.98
CA SER A 356 -10.17 27.54 4.11
C SER A 356 -9.20 26.38 3.89
N LEU A 357 -9.14 25.80 2.70
CA LEU A 357 -8.20 24.72 2.41
C LEU A 357 -6.76 25.21 2.44
N PHE A 358 -6.48 26.37 1.86
CA PHE A 358 -5.16 26.98 1.94
C PHE A 358 -4.74 27.23 3.40
N ALA A 359 -5.64 27.75 4.24
CA ALA A 359 -5.39 27.92 5.67
C ALA A 359 -5.11 26.56 6.35
N CYS A 360 -5.88 25.51 6.07
CA CYS A 360 -5.60 24.17 6.60
C CYS A 360 -4.22 23.64 6.17
N PHE A 361 -3.81 23.86 4.91
CA PHE A 361 -2.46 23.52 4.43
C PHE A 361 -1.40 24.27 5.22
N VAL A 362 -1.51 25.60 5.35
CA VAL A 362 -0.56 26.42 6.10
C VAL A 362 -0.47 25.97 7.57
N LEU A 363 -1.60 25.66 8.21
CA LEU A 363 -1.62 25.17 9.59
C LEU A 363 -0.98 23.78 9.71
N ALA A 364 -1.25 22.86 8.78
CA ALA A 364 -0.66 21.52 8.81
C ALA A 364 0.87 21.56 8.62
N PHE A 365 1.35 22.35 7.67
CA PHE A 365 2.80 22.53 7.47
C PHE A 365 3.44 23.36 8.59
N GLY A 366 2.73 24.34 9.16
CA GLY A 366 3.17 25.08 10.34
C GLY A 366 3.34 24.16 11.56
N TRP A 367 2.37 23.27 11.81
CA TRP A 367 2.48 22.22 12.83
C TRP A 367 3.67 21.30 12.59
N ALA A 368 3.87 20.86 11.34
CA ALA A 368 4.98 19.99 10.99
C ALA A 368 6.34 20.65 11.23
N GLN A 369 6.50 21.91 10.82
CA GLN A 369 7.71 22.70 11.09
C GLN A 369 7.95 22.87 12.59
N TRP A 370 6.91 23.21 13.36
CA TRP A 370 7.00 23.33 14.81
C TRP A 370 7.45 22.01 15.46
N ARG A 371 6.83 20.88 15.11
CA ARG A 371 7.23 19.54 15.59
C ARG A 371 8.70 19.25 15.29
N LEU A 372 9.14 19.46 14.04
CA LEU A 372 10.54 19.23 13.66
C LEU A 372 11.51 20.12 14.44
N SER A 373 11.17 21.38 14.69
CA SER A 373 12.00 22.31 15.47
C SER A 373 12.12 21.91 16.94
N THR A 374 11.04 21.36 17.52
CA THR A 374 11.02 20.94 18.93
C THR A 374 11.59 19.55 19.17
N ALA A 375 11.57 18.67 18.15
CA ALA A 375 12.11 17.32 18.23
C ALA A 375 13.65 17.30 18.31
N GLY A 376 14.32 18.34 17.79
CA GLY A 376 15.78 18.50 17.88
C GLY A 376 16.30 18.95 19.24
N GLY A 377 15.43 19.38 20.16
CA GLY A 377 15.84 19.88 21.49
C GLY A 377 16.22 18.80 22.51
N GLY A 378 16.06 17.51 22.17
CA GLY A 378 16.47 16.38 23.01
C GLY A 378 17.87 15.84 22.69
N ALA A 379 18.42 16.17 21.52
CA ALA A 379 19.83 15.96 21.20
C ALA A 379 20.63 17.18 21.67
N GLY A 380 20.52 17.51 22.96
CA GLY A 380 21.46 18.43 23.57
C GLY A 380 22.86 17.85 23.38
N ARG A 381 23.74 18.64 22.74
CA ARG A 381 25.17 18.49 22.93
C ARG A 381 25.40 18.25 24.42
N ALA A 382 25.99 17.12 24.76
CA ALA A 382 26.57 16.89 26.07
C ALA A 382 27.78 17.82 26.21
N ASP A 383 27.51 19.12 26.38
CA ASP A 383 28.52 20.07 26.81
C ASP A 383 28.73 19.80 28.30
N GLY A 384 29.58 18.80 28.60
CA GLY A 384 30.19 18.63 29.93
C GLY A 384 29.90 17.32 30.69
N ALA A 385 29.20 16.33 30.14
CA ALA A 385 29.06 15.02 30.79
C ALA A 385 30.04 14.02 30.16
N GLY A 386 30.79 13.27 30.99
CA GLY A 386 31.77 12.28 30.52
C GLY A 386 31.16 11.29 29.52
N ALA A 387 32.01 10.73 28.65
CA ALA A 387 31.63 9.93 27.46
C ALA A 387 30.69 8.73 27.69
N ASP A 388 30.37 8.38 28.94
CA ASP A 388 29.49 7.27 29.33
C ASP A 388 28.12 7.70 29.92
N ALA A 389 27.85 8.99 30.13
CA ALA A 389 26.58 9.43 30.72
C ALA A 389 25.46 9.54 29.67
N ARG A 390 24.64 8.48 29.55
CA ARG A 390 23.44 8.48 28.68
C ARG A 390 22.27 9.24 29.34
N PRO A 391 21.39 9.89 28.55
CA PRO A 391 20.17 10.50 29.10
C PRO A 391 19.30 9.49 29.88
N ALA A 392 18.51 9.99 30.82
CA ALA A 392 17.56 9.15 31.55
C ALA A 392 16.54 8.52 30.58
N GLY A 393 16.29 7.22 30.73
CA GLY A 393 15.40 6.47 29.85
C GLY A 393 16.03 6.06 28.50
N THR A 394 17.34 6.22 28.35
CA THR A 394 18.09 5.70 27.20
C THR A 394 18.54 4.27 27.44
N VAL A 395 18.27 3.39 26.47
CA VAL A 395 18.71 1.99 26.46
C VAL A 395 19.53 1.75 25.20
N ARG A 396 20.69 1.10 25.36
CA ARG A 396 21.52 0.66 24.25
C ARG A 396 21.02 -0.67 23.73
N MET A 397 20.53 -0.67 22.50
CA MET A 397 19.96 -1.84 21.85
C MET A 397 20.90 -2.33 20.75
N ALA A 398 21.16 -3.64 20.73
CA ALA A 398 21.89 -4.32 19.66
C ALA A 398 20.90 -5.12 18.82
N LEU A 399 20.66 -4.68 17.59
CA LEU A 399 19.76 -5.30 16.63
C LEU A 399 20.56 -6.27 15.76
N VAL A 400 20.23 -7.55 15.81
CA VAL A 400 20.93 -8.61 15.07
C VAL A 400 20.14 -9.02 13.83
N GLN A 401 20.79 -8.97 12.67
CA GLN A 401 20.25 -9.40 11.39
C GLN A 401 21.06 -10.60 10.89
N GLN A 402 20.51 -11.81 11.05
CA GLN A 402 21.19 -13.07 10.73
C GLN A 402 21.20 -13.42 9.24
N ASN A 403 20.34 -12.78 8.44
CA ASN A 403 20.20 -12.99 7.00
C ASN A 403 20.04 -14.46 6.56
N SER A 404 19.28 -15.24 7.31
CA SER A 404 18.89 -16.61 6.96
C SER A 404 17.38 -16.77 7.09
N ASP A 405 16.79 -17.72 6.34
CA ASP A 405 15.41 -18.15 6.61
C ASP A 405 15.48 -19.13 7.78
N PRO A 406 15.07 -18.71 9.00
CA PRO A 406 15.25 -19.54 10.18
C PRO A 406 14.50 -20.88 10.04
N ARG A 407 13.45 -20.96 9.21
CA ARG A 407 12.62 -22.16 9.03
C ARG A 407 13.15 -23.14 7.99
N LYS A 408 14.05 -22.71 7.12
CA LYS A 408 14.58 -23.55 6.02
C LYS A 408 16.05 -23.91 6.20
N ASN A 409 16.79 -23.08 6.92
CA ASN A 409 18.19 -23.31 7.22
C ASN A 409 18.35 -24.30 8.37
N ASP A 410 19.54 -24.89 8.47
CA ASP A 410 19.89 -25.71 9.62
C ASP A 410 19.84 -24.86 10.90
N TYR A 411 19.24 -25.42 11.96
CA TYR A 411 19.02 -24.69 13.20
C TYR A 411 20.31 -24.45 13.98
N ALA A 412 21.28 -25.38 13.89
CA ALA A 412 22.57 -25.20 14.53
C ALA A 412 23.39 -24.13 13.81
N ASP A 413 23.38 -24.09 12.48
CA ASP A 413 24.02 -23.01 11.71
C ASP A 413 23.39 -21.64 12.02
N THR A 414 22.06 -21.58 12.08
CA THR A 414 21.33 -20.34 12.43
C THR A 414 21.69 -19.87 13.84
N TRP A 415 21.76 -20.78 14.80
CA TRP A 415 22.23 -20.51 16.15
C TRP A 415 23.67 -19.98 16.18
N GLN A 416 24.60 -20.61 15.46
CA GLN A 416 26.00 -20.19 15.38
C GLN A 416 26.12 -18.76 14.82
N THR A 417 25.36 -18.42 13.79
CA THR A 417 25.33 -17.06 13.23
C THR A 417 24.77 -16.05 14.24
N LEU A 418 23.63 -16.34 14.87
CA LEU A 418 23.03 -15.47 15.88
C LEU A 418 23.98 -15.24 17.05
N ARG A 419 24.65 -16.29 17.53
CA ARG A 419 25.66 -16.22 18.58
C ARG A 419 26.84 -15.35 18.15
N ARG A 420 27.46 -15.63 17.00
CA ARG A 420 28.62 -14.87 16.51
C ARG A 420 28.33 -13.37 16.36
N LEU A 421 27.18 -13.03 15.78
CA LEU A 421 26.76 -11.63 15.61
C LEU A 421 26.41 -10.97 16.95
N SER A 422 25.83 -11.72 17.88
CA SER A 422 25.56 -11.20 19.23
C SER A 422 26.85 -10.99 20.03
N ASP A 423 27.79 -11.94 19.96
CA ASP A 423 29.09 -11.85 20.63
C ASP A 423 29.90 -10.65 20.12
N SER A 424 29.82 -10.31 18.82
CA SER A 424 30.45 -9.08 18.32
C SER A 424 29.77 -7.82 18.86
N ALA A 425 28.45 -7.83 19.02
CA ALA A 425 27.69 -6.71 19.58
C ALA A 425 27.97 -6.48 21.07
N LEU A 426 28.30 -7.53 21.83
CA LEU A 426 28.59 -7.44 23.26
C LEU A 426 29.79 -6.52 23.57
N ALA A 427 30.71 -6.33 22.62
CA ALA A 427 31.83 -5.40 22.75
C ALA A 427 31.37 -3.95 23.02
N ASP A 428 30.20 -3.57 22.50
CA ASP A 428 29.63 -2.23 22.68
C ASP A 428 28.78 -2.07 23.96
N ARG A 429 28.77 -3.11 24.80
CA ARG A 429 28.05 -3.19 26.09
C ARG A 429 26.55 -2.80 25.95
N PRO A 430 25.76 -3.53 25.13
CA PRO A 430 24.34 -3.28 24.99
C PRO A 430 23.58 -3.67 26.27
N ASP A 431 22.50 -2.95 26.55
CA ASP A 431 21.58 -3.28 27.64
C ASP A 431 20.57 -4.35 27.21
N LEU A 432 20.26 -4.41 25.90
CA LEU A 432 19.31 -5.34 25.30
C LEU A 432 19.82 -5.85 23.94
N LEU A 433 19.93 -7.16 23.80
CA LEU A 433 20.04 -7.85 22.50
C LEU A 433 18.64 -8.06 21.92
N VAL A 434 18.47 -7.73 20.65
CA VAL A 434 17.20 -7.86 19.94
C VAL A 434 17.39 -8.75 18.71
N TRP A 435 16.76 -9.91 18.73
CA TRP A 435 16.68 -10.84 17.61
C TRP A 435 15.33 -10.77 16.92
N SER A 436 15.31 -11.11 15.64
CA SER A 436 14.15 -10.98 14.76
C SER A 436 12.98 -11.92 15.10
N GLU A 437 11.89 -11.79 14.32
CA GLU A 437 10.77 -12.74 14.35
C GLU A 437 11.26 -14.17 14.02
N THR A 438 10.85 -15.13 14.85
CA THR A 438 11.25 -16.55 14.76
C THR A 438 12.75 -16.74 14.51
N ALA A 439 13.62 -15.92 15.11
CA ALA A 439 15.07 -15.95 14.85
C ALA A 439 15.68 -17.32 15.17
N PHE A 440 15.24 -17.92 16.27
CA PHE A 440 15.59 -19.27 16.68
C PHE A 440 14.33 -20.15 16.60
N VAL A 441 14.36 -21.22 15.81
CA VAL A 441 13.16 -22.03 15.52
C VAL A 441 12.83 -23.07 16.57
N PRO A 442 13.78 -23.85 17.12
CA PRO A 442 13.41 -24.86 18.11
C PRO A 442 12.66 -24.21 19.28
N ASN A 443 11.44 -24.69 19.53
CA ASN A 443 10.57 -24.17 20.58
C ASN A 443 11.27 -24.17 21.95
N ILE A 444 11.58 -22.98 22.46
CA ILE A 444 12.39 -22.83 23.67
C ILE A 444 11.64 -23.39 24.89
N ARG A 445 10.31 -23.21 24.96
CA ARG A 445 9.48 -23.74 26.06
C ARG A 445 9.54 -25.27 26.10
N ARG A 446 9.30 -25.91 24.95
CA ARG A 446 9.17 -27.36 24.84
C ARG A 446 10.51 -28.05 25.06
N TRP A 447 11.54 -27.63 24.33
CA TRP A 447 12.83 -28.31 24.32
C TRP A 447 13.68 -27.93 25.53
N GLY A 448 13.48 -26.75 26.13
CA GLY A 448 14.12 -26.36 27.38
C GLY A 448 13.61 -27.13 28.61
N ALA A 449 12.42 -27.74 28.53
CA ALA A 449 11.88 -28.60 29.59
C ALA A 449 12.39 -30.06 29.54
N MET A 450 13.13 -30.42 28.48
CA MET A 450 13.68 -31.75 28.25
C MET A 450 15.17 -31.79 28.61
N ALA A 451 15.73 -32.96 28.95
CA ALA A 451 17.17 -33.05 29.19
C ALA A 451 17.96 -32.88 27.87
N PRO A 452 19.15 -32.25 27.89
CA PRO A 452 19.95 -32.02 26.68
C PRO A 452 20.23 -33.29 25.87
N ASP A 453 20.46 -34.42 26.56
CA ASP A 453 20.83 -35.70 25.95
C ASP A 453 19.64 -36.42 25.29
N ASP A 454 18.40 -36.01 25.58
CA ASP A 454 17.20 -36.70 25.09
C ASP A 454 16.86 -36.32 23.64
N HIS A 455 17.27 -35.13 23.17
CA HIS A 455 16.96 -34.65 21.82
C HIS A 455 17.94 -33.57 21.34
N PRO A 456 18.36 -33.57 20.05
CA PRO A 456 19.29 -32.56 19.52
C PRO A 456 18.80 -31.11 19.68
N TYR A 457 17.49 -30.87 19.56
CA TYR A 457 16.91 -29.55 19.82
C TYR A 457 16.89 -29.17 21.31
N ALA A 458 16.83 -30.14 22.22
CA ALA A 458 17.00 -29.86 23.65
C ALA A 458 18.44 -29.41 23.90
N ALA A 459 19.45 -30.14 23.39
CA ALA A 459 20.84 -29.72 23.46
C ALA A 459 21.06 -28.29 22.94
N LEU A 460 20.53 -27.97 21.76
CA LEU A 460 20.65 -26.64 21.15
C LEU A 460 19.98 -25.53 21.97
N VAL A 461 18.79 -25.81 22.54
CA VAL A 461 18.10 -24.85 23.43
C VAL A 461 18.88 -24.63 24.72
N HIS A 462 19.44 -25.67 25.32
CA HIS A 462 20.25 -25.55 26.53
C HIS A 462 21.57 -24.79 26.26
N GLU A 463 22.19 -24.97 25.09
CA GLU A 463 23.31 -24.12 24.66
C GLU A 463 22.91 -22.65 24.58
N LEU A 464 21.76 -22.35 23.96
CA LEU A 464 21.25 -20.98 23.85
C LEU A 464 20.97 -20.36 25.22
N LEU A 465 20.28 -21.09 26.11
CA LEU A 465 19.93 -20.60 27.44
C LEU A 465 21.18 -20.41 28.31
N GLY A 466 22.15 -21.34 28.22
CA GLY A 466 23.44 -21.23 28.89
C GLY A 466 24.26 -20.04 28.41
N TRP A 467 24.34 -19.83 27.09
CA TRP A 467 24.99 -18.67 26.51
C TRP A 467 24.29 -17.36 26.90
N GLN A 468 22.97 -17.27 26.75
CA GLN A 468 22.19 -16.05 27.06
C GLN A 468 22.40 -15.64 28.52
N LYS A 469 22.30 -16.59 29.45
CA LYS A 469 22.62 -16.36 30.87
C LYS A 469 24.07 -15.91 31.07
N GLY A 470 25.01 -16.52 30.34
CA GLY A 470 26.43 -16.16 30.38
C GLY A 470 26.73 -14.74 29.89
N THR A 471 25.91 -14.18 29.01
CA THR A 471 26.08 -12.79 28.54
C THR A 471 25.81 -11.76 29.62
N GLY A 472 24.92 -12.05 30.58
CA GLY A 472 24.45 -11.07 31.56
C GLY A 472 23.66 -9.90 30.96
N VAL A 473 23.14 -10.04 29.74
CA VAL A 473 22.39 -9.01 28.99
C VAL A 473 20.95 -9.48 28.77
N TRP A 474 20.00 -8.55 28.70
CA TRP A 474 18.62 -8.87 28.32
C TRP A 474 18.57 -9.38 26.88
N LEU A 475 17.75 -10.39 26.61
CA LEU A 475 17.52 -10.89 25.25
C LEU A 475 16.04 -10.84 24.92
N LEU A 476 15.68 -10.09 23.87
CA LEU A 476 14.38 -10.18 23.22
C LEU A 476 14.54 -10.99 21.93
N THR A 477 13.75 -12.05 21.77
CA THR A 477 13.80 -12.90 20.58
C THR A 477 12.41 -13.36 20.14
N GLY A 478 12.21 -13.54 18.83
CA GLY A 478 11.04 -14.23 18.29
C GLY A 478 11.22 -15.76 18.33
N ASN A 479 10.19 -16.49 18.77
CA ASN A 479 10.14 -17.95 18.78
C ASN A 479 8.68 -18.40 18.68
N ASP A 480 8.42 -19.65 18.31
CA ASP A 480 7.08 -20.22 18.47
C ASP A 480 6.79 -20.46 19.96
N ASP A 481 5.54 -20.26 20.39
CA ASP A 481 5.09 -20.56 21.74
C ASP A 481 3.77 -21.32 21.68
N TYR A 482 3.39 -21.98 22.78
CA TYR A 482 2.14 -22.74 22.81
C TYR A 482 1.50 -22.71 24.20
N ASP A 483 0.18 -22.89 24.20
CA ASP A 483 -0.62 -23.25 25.37
C ASP A 483 -1.23 -24.64 25.18
N LEU A 484 -1.52 -25.33 26.29
CA LEU A 484 -2.39 -26.51 26.30
C LEU A 484 -3.77 -26.05 26.75
N ARG A 485 -4.80 -26.28 25.93
CA ARG A 485 -6.19 -25.92 26.23
C ARG A 485 -7.05 -27.17 26.34
N GLU A 486 -7.97 -27.18 27.30
CA GLU A 486 -8.97 -28.24 27.37
C GLU A 486 -9.88 -28.21 26.13
N SER A 487 -10.12 -29.39 25.56
CA SER A 487 -10.96 -29.63 24.39
C SER A 487 -11.84 -30.86 24.66
N PRO A 488 -13.01 -31.03 24.01
CA PRO A 488 -13.88 -32.20 24.22
C PRO A 488 -13.20 -33.56 23.99
N ASN A 489 -12.08 -33.57 23.26
CA ASN A 489 -11.29 -34.76 22.93
C ASN A 489 -9.99 -34.89 23.77
N GLY A 490 -9.81 -34.08 24.82
CA GLY A 490 -8.60 -34.05 25.66
C GLY A 490 -7.91 -32.67 25.66
N GLU A 491 -6.63 -32.62 26.01
CA GLU A 491 -5.84 -31.38 25.87
C GLU A 491 -5.43 -31.16 24.41
N GLU A 492 -5.69 -29.95 23.91
CA GLU A 492 -5.34 -29.50 22.57
C GLU A 492 -4.22 -28.45 22.67
N ARG A 493 -3.15 -28.69 21.92
CA ARG A 493 -2.06 -27.72 21.78
C ARG A 493 -2.49 -26.59 20.86
N VAL A 494 -2.31 -25.36 21.34
CA VAL A 494 -2.55 -24.13 20.58
C VAL A 494 -1.24 -23.39 20.38
N ASP A 495 -0.85 -23.20 19.13
CA ASP A 495 0.42 -22.61 18.74
C ASP A 495 0.29 -21.13 18.37
N TYR A 496 1.31 -20.35 18.74
CA TYR A 496 1.42 -18.92 18.49
C TYR A 496 2.79 -18.55 17.93
N ASN A 497 2.81 -17.52 17.09
CA ASN A 497 4.00 -16.75 16.81
C ASN A 497 4.22 -15.74 17.94
N ALA A 498 5.39 -15.77 18.58
CA ALA A 498 5.62 -15.05 19.82
C ALA A 498 6.95 -14.30 19.86
N SER A 499 7.02 -13.30 20.74
CA SER A 499 8.28 -12.70 21.19
C SER A 499 8.46 -12.94 22.69
N ILE A 500 9.66 -13.35 23.08
CA ILE A 500 10.01 -13.75 24.44
C ILE A 500 11.13 -12.85 24.95
N LEU A 501 10.99 -12.36 26.19
CA LEU A 501 12.02 -11.60 26.89
C LEU A 501 12.71 -12.47 27.94
N PHE A 502 14.03 -12.55 27.88
CA PHE A 502 14.89 -13.16 28.89
C PHE A 502 15.65 -12.09 29.67
N SER A 503 15.74 -12.27 30.99
CA SER A 503 16.52 -11.42 31.87
C SER A 503 18.01 -11.79 31.86
N PRO A 504 18.89 -10.91 32.36
CA PRO A 504 20.31 -11.20 32.56
C PRO A 504 20.61 -12.46 33.36
N SER A 505 19.68 -12.93 34.20
CA SER A 505 19.86 -14.13 35.02
C SER A 505 19.48 -15.44 34.29
N GLY A 506 18.96 -15.35 33.06
CA GLY A 506 18.47 -16.49 32.29
C GLY A 506 16.98 -16.79 32.46
N GLU A 507 16.24 -15.94 33.20
CA GLU A 507 14.81 -16.15 33.43
C GLU A 507 13.99 -15.67 32.23
N ARG A 508 13.04 -16.50 31.79
CA ARG A 508 12.00 -16.11 30.84
C ARG A 508 10.96 -15.23 31.54
N VAL A 509 11.05 -13.93 31.34
CA VAL A 509 10.28 -12.93 32.10
C VAL A 509 8.84 -12.79 31.61
N GLU A 510 8.64 -12.68 30.30
CA GLU A 510 7.32 -12.41 29.72
C GLU A 510 7.29 -12.86 28.25
N THR A 511 6.08 -13.12 27.75
CA THR A 511 5.84 -13.52 26.34
C THR A 511 4.67 -12.75 25.76
N TYR A 512 4.85 -12.24 24.54
CA TYR A 512 3.81 -11.66 23.72
C TYR A 512 3.46 -12.61 22.58
N HIS A 513 2.17 -12.90 22.40
CA HIS A 513 1.65 -13.67 21.26
C HIS A 513 1.09 -12.71 20.22
N LYS A 514 1.52 -12.85 18.97
CA LYS A 514 1.08 -12.04 17.82
C LYS A 514 -0.45 -12.02 17.73
N ILE A 515 -1.05 -10.83 17.67
CA ILE A 515 -2.50 -10.64 17.65
C ILE A 515 -3.00 -10.59 16.21
N ARG A 516 -2.36 -9.79 15.37
CA ARG A 516 -2.76 -9.55 13.98
C ARG A 516 -1.95 -10.46 13.05
N LEU A 517 -2.55 -11.60 12.72
CA LEU A 517 -2.00 -12.63 11.86
C LEU A 517 -2.21 -12.31 10.37
N VAL A 518 -1.27 -12.77 9.53
CA VAL A 518 -1.36 -12.63 8.07
C VAL A 518 -2.51 -13.50 7.53
N PRO A 519 -3.46 -12.92 6.77
CA PRO A 519 -4.60 -13.67 6.24
C PRO A 519 -4.17 -14.80 5.31
N PHE A 520 -4.85 -15.95 5.42
CA PHE A 520 -4.67 -17.13 4.57
C PHE A 520 -3.35 -17.89 4.74
N THR A 521 -2.31 -17.29 5.31
CA THR A 521 -1.01 -17.95 5.54
C THR A 521 -0.74 -18.25 7.01
N GLU A 522 -1.15 -17.36 7.91
CA GLU A 522 -1.04 -17.54 9.36
C GLU A 522 -2.39 -17.85 10.01
N HIS A 523 -3.50 -17.38 9.44
CA HIS A 523 -4.81 -17.63 10.02
C HIS A 523 -5.92 -17.72 8.98
N PHE A 524 -6.89 -18.59 9.24
CA PHE A 524 -8.11 -18.71 8.46
C PHE A 524 -9.33 -18.87 9.39
N PRO A 525 -10.08 -17.77 9.67
CA PRO A 525 -11.13 -17.77 10.68
C PRO A 525 -12.34 -18.63 10.26
N TRP A 526 -12.47 -18.94 8.96
CA TRP A 526 -13.59 -19.69 8.41
C TRP A 526 -13.32 -21.19 8.24
N LYS A 527 -12.41 -21.76 9.04
CA LYS A 527 -12.02 -23.19 8.95
C LYS A 527 -13.22 -24.15 9.00
N GLY A 528 -14.25 -23.82 9.78
CA GLY A 528 -15.50 -24.61 9.86
C GLY A 528 -16.50 -24.34 8.73
N GLN A 529 -16.61 -23.11 8.23
CA GLN A 529 -17.60 -22.74 7.20
C GLN A 529 -17.14 -23.09 5.78
N LEU A 530 -15.82 -23.07 5.53
CA LEU A 530 -15.23 -23.30 4.21
C LEU A 530 -14.16 -24.41 4.27
N PRO A 531 -14.53 -25.65 4.68
CA PRO A 531 -13.56 -26.73 4.90
C PRO A 531 -12.80 -27.13 3.64
N GLY A 532 -13.42 -27.04 2.45
CA GLY A 532 -12.75 -27.31 1.17
C GLY A 532 -11.67 -26.29 0.82
N LEU A 533 -11.91 -25.00 1.11
CA LEU A 533 -10.90 -23.95 0.93
C LEU A 533 -9.79 -24.08 1.98
N TYR A 534 -10.14 -24.39 3.22
CA TYR A 534 -9.17 -24.66 4.28
C TYR A 534 -8.24 -25.83 3.92
N ALA A 535 -8.80 -26.96 3.47
CA ALA A 535 -8.03 -28.10 3.00
C ALA A 535 -7.17 -27.78 1.78
N LEU A 536 -7.61 -26.86 0.91
CA LEU A 536 -6.80 -26.37 -0.20
C LEU A 536 -5.61 -25.56 0.32
N LEU A 537 -5.81 -24.64 1.26
CA LEU A 537 -4.73 -23.82 1.85
C LEU A 537 -3.67 -24.70 2.53
N LEU A 538 -4.08 -25.72 3.28
CA LEU A 538 -3.14 -26.66 3.93
C LEU A 538 -2.24 -27.42 2.95
N ARG A 539 -2.65 -27.58 1.68
CA ARG A 539 -1.81 -28.20 0.63
C ARG A 539 -0.72 -27.26 0.10
N PHE A 540 -0.74 -25.99 0.51
CA PHE A 540 0.18 -24.94 0.07
C PHE A 540 1.18 -24.52 1.18
N ASP A 541 1.49 -25.42 2.13
CA ASP A 541 2.54 -25.23 3.15
C ASP A 541 2.35 -23.98 4.05
N VAL A 542 1.08 -23.67 4.36
CA VAL A 542 0.73 -22.58 5.29
C VAL A 542 0.93 -23.02 6.74
N HIS A 543 1.43 -22.11 7.58
CA HIS A 543 1.67 -22.37 9.01
C HIS A 543 0.63 -21.60 9.83
N LEU A 544 -0.40 -22.31 10.27
CA LEU A 544 -1.53 -21.70 10.94
C LEU A 544 -1.26 -21.51 12.44
N TRP A 545 -1.45 -20.29 12.90
CA TRP A 545 -1.36 -19.88 14.30
C TRP A 545 -2.74 -19.47 14.82
N GLU A 546 -2.92 -19.51 16.13
CA GLU A 546 -4.03 -18.83 16.78
C GLU A 546 -3.62 -17.40 17.19
N PRO A 547 -4.55 -16.43 17.16
CA PRO A 547 -4.22 -15.05 17.53
C PRO A 547 -4.07 -14.91 19.04
N GLY A 548 -3.08 -14.11 19.45
CA GLY A 548 -2.93 -13.66 20.84
C GLY A 548 -4.11 -12.81 21.32
N SER A 549 -4.32 -12.77 22.63
CA SER A 549 -5.43 -12.03 23.26
C SER A 549 -5.00 -10.81 24.08
N ARG A 550 -3.69 -10.72 24.43
CA ARG A 550 -3.15 -9.69 25.33
C ARG A 550 -2.08 -8.86 24.64
N ARG A 551 -2.22 -7.54 24.72
CA ARG A 551 -1.12 -6.61 24.39
C ARG A 551 -0.16 -6.56 25.56
N VAL A 552 1.10 -6.88 25.29
CA VAL A 552 2.17 -6.90 26.28
C VAL A 552 3.07 -5.69 26.08
N VAL A 553 3.38 -5.01 27.18
CA VAL A 553 4.44 -4.00 27.25
C VAL A 553 5.53 -4.60 28.12
N PHE A 554 6.67 -4.88 27.50
CA PHE A 554 7.84 -5.44 28.16
C PHE A 554 8.52 -4.36 28.98
N ARG A 555 9.08 -4.77 30.13
CA ARG A 555 9.73 -3.87 31.08
C ARG A 555 11.15 -4.34 31.34
N ILE A 556 12.10 -3.43 31.20
CA ILE A 556 13.49 -3.59 31.59
C ILE A 556 13.92 -2.35 32.38
N PRO A 557 15.03 -2.39 33.14
CA PRO A 557 15.54 -1.19 33.79
C PRO A 557 15.70 -0.03 32.80
N GLY A 558 15.04 1.08 33.09
CA GLY A 558 15.13 2.31 32.29
C GLY A 558 14.06 2.51 31.22
N THR A 559 13.39 1.48 30.70
CA THR A 559 12.34 1.66 29.67
C THR A 559 11.30 0.54 29.61
N ASP A 560 10.12 0.94 29.11
CA ASP A 560 9.04 0.06 28.71
C ASP A 560 8.92 0.07 27.17
N PHE A 561 8.72 -1.08 26.54
CA PHE A 561 8.63 -1.19 25.09
C PHE A 561 7.59 -2.22 24.61
N SER A 562 7.13 -2.05 23.38
CA SER A 562 6.21 -2.97 22.71
C SER A 562 6.88 -3.75 21.61
N THR A 563 6.34 -4.92 21.25
CA THR A 563 6.90 -5.77 20.19
C THR A 563 5.88 -6.17 19.12
N PRO A 564 5.32 -5.21 18.35
CA PRO A 564 4.51 -5.59 17.20
C PRO A 564 5.33 -6.48 16.27
N ILE A 565 4.81 -7.64 15.89
CA ILE A 565 5.56 -8.65 15.13
C ILE A 565 5.21 -8.53 13.64
N CYS A 566 6.22 -8.25 12.80
CA CYS A 566 6.09 -8.27 11.34
C CYS A 566 4.93 -7.39 10.88
N PHE A 567 3.97 -7.99 10.18
CA PHE A 567 2.77 -7.38 9.60
C PHE A 567 1.96 -6.49 10.56
N GLU A 568 2.07 -6.67 11.89
CA GLU A 568 1.36 -5.85 12.87
C GLU A 568 1.72 -4.35 12.79
N ASP A 569 2.95 -4.01 12.39
CA ASP A 569 3.38 -2.60 12.29
C ASP A 569 2.76 -1.86 11.10
N ALA A 570 2.23 -2.59 10.12
CA ALA A 570 1.49 -2.02 9.00
C ALA A 570 0.13 -1.46 9.45
N PHE A 571 -0.38 -1.84 10.63
CA PHE A 571 -1.67 -1.40 11.17
C PHE A 571 -1.51 -0.23 12.16
N PRO A 572 -1.97 0.98 11.81
CA PRO A 572 -1.86 2.15 12.68
C PRO A 572 -2.48 1.95 14.07
N GLY A 573 -3.68 1.34 14.09
CA GLY A 573 -4.46 1.12 15.31
C GLY A 573 -3.81 0.12 16.28
N GLU A 574 -3.11 -0.91 15.78
CA GLU A 574 -2.48 -1.94 16.62
C GLU A 574 -1.29 -1.37 17.39
N VAL A 575 -0.36 -0.70 16.68
CA VAL A 575 0.80 -0.08 17.33
C VAL A 575 0.39 1.04 18.27
N ARG A 576 -0.63 1.84 17.89
CA ARG A 576 -1.20 2.85 18.79
C ARG A 576 -1.69 2.24 20.10
N ALA A 577 -2.31 1.06 20.07
CA ALA A 577 -2.83 0.42 21.26
C ALA A 577 -1.71 0.00 22.23
N PHE A 578 -0.55 -0.44 21.73
CA PHE A 578 0.64 -0.67 22.54
C PHE A 578 1.17 0.60 23.20
N VAL A 579 1.27 1.69 22.45
CA VAL A 579 1.74 2.97 22.98
C VAL A 579 0.79 3.50 24.06
N ARG A 580 -0.53 3.34 23.86
CA ARG A 580 -1.53 3.67 24.89
C ARG A 580 -1.44 2.77 26.13
N ALA A 581 -0.89 1.57 26.02
CA ALA A 581 -0.64 0.69 27.14
C ALA A 581 0.65 1.03 27.92
N GLY A 582 1.44 2.02 27.47
CA GLY A 582 2.61 2.53 28.19
C GLY A 582 3.93 2.37 27.44
N ALA A 583 3.95 1.79 26.23
CA ALA A 583 5.20 1.61 25.49
C ALA A 583 5.89 2.95 25.16
N GLY A 584 7.12 3.10 25.64
CA GLY A 584 7.98 4.26 25.40
C GLY A 584 8.89 4.12 24.17
N ILE A 585 9.10 2.89 23.71
CA ILE A 585 9.83 2.51 22.50
C ILE A 585 9.01 1.46 21.74
N ILE A 586 9.00 1.54 20.40
CA ILE A 586 8.42 0.49 19.55
C ILE A 586 9.57 -0.39 19.05
N VAL A 587 9.58 -1.68 19.42
CA VAL A 587 10.60 -2.66 19.00
C VAL A 587 9.95 -3.66 18.06
N ASN A 588 9.91 -3.36 16.76
CA ASN A 588 9.32 -4.27 15.78
C ASN A 588 10.27 -5.43 15.47
N LEU A 589 9.75 -6.65 15.57
CA LEU A 589 10.47 -7.88 15.18
C LEU A 589 9.86 -8.37 13.87
N SER A 590 10.63 -8.42 12.78
CA SER A 590 10.12 -8.90 11.48
C SER A 590 11.00 -10.01 10.92
N ASN A 591 10.46 -10.74 9.96
CA ASN A 591 11.21 -11.56 9.06
C ASN A 591 10.74 -11.18 7.66
N ASP A 592 11.52 -10.43 6.89
CA ASP A 592 11.17 -10.08 5.49
C ASP A 592 11.84 -11.03 4.48
N PHE A 593 12.41 -12.15 4.96
CA PHE A 593 13.02 -13.17 4.12
C PHE A 593 11.98 -13.85 3.22
N TRP A 594 10.71 -13.81 3.59
CA TRP A 594 9.63 -14.41 2.79
C TRP A 594 9.38 -13.69 1.46
N SER A 595 9.78 -12.42 1.32
CA SER A 595 9.60 -11.66 0.08
C SER A 595 10.81 -11.75 -0.82
N LEU A 596 12.03 -11.82 -0.26
CA LEU A 596 13.31 -11.75 -0.98
C LEU A 596 13.42 -10.54 -1.93
N THR A 597 12.70 -9.45 -1.67
CA THR A 597 12.76 -8.25 -2.49
C THR A 597 13.02 -7.00 -1.65
N GLU A 598 14.03 -6.23 -2.05
CA GLU A 598 14.31 -4.92 -1.46
C GLU A 598 13.10 -4.01 -1.46
N VAL A 599 12.28 -4.09 -2.52
CA VAL A 599 11.07 -3.28 -2.64
C VAL A 599 10.07 -3.59 -1.54
N GLU A 600 9.79 -4.86 -1.25
CA GLU A 600 8.88 -5.21 -0.14
C GLU A 600 9.45 -4.75 1.19
N ALA A 601 10.72 -5.02 1.48
CA ALA A 601 11.37 -4.60 2.73
C ALA A 601 11.27 -3.08 2.93
N MET A 602 11.44 -2.31 1.86
CA MET A 602 11.29 -0.85 1.88
C MET A 602 9.83 -0.40 2.03
N GLN A 603 8.86 -1.07 1.38
CA GLN A 603 7.43 -0.77 1.57
C GLN A 603 6.98 -1.06 3.01
N HIS A 604 7.44 -2.16 3.60
CA HIS A 604 7.15 -2.55 4.97
C HIS A 604 7.77 -1.55 5.97
N ALA A 605 9.05 -1.22 5.80
CA ALA A 605 9.72 -0.21 6.62
C ALA A 605 9.09 1.18 6.50
N ALA A 606 8.61 1.56 5.32
CA ALA A 606 7.88 2.82 5.14
C ALA A 606 6.62 2.87 6.04
N ASN A 607 5.91 1.75 6.22
CA ASN A 607 4.79 1.69 7.17
C ASN A 607 5.27 1.85 8.62
N ALA A 608 6.37 1.18 8.99
CA ALA A 608 6.97 1.28 10.33
C ALA A 608 7.37 2.72 10.68
N VAL A 609 7.96 3.47 9.74
CA VAL A 609 8.31 4.88 9.93
C VAL A 609 7.09 5.72 10.32
N PHE A 610 5.92 5.47 9.71
CA PHE A 610 4.70 6.16 10.09
C PHE A 610 4.29 5.85 11.52
N ARG A 611 4.48 4.63 12.02
CA ARG A 611 4.17 4.26 13.42
C ARG A 611 4.95 5.08 14.43
N ALA A 612 6.22 5.37 14.15
CA ALA A 612 7.06 6.23 14.99
C ALA A 612 6.50 7.65 15.05
N VAL A 613 6.17 8.25 13.89
CA VAL A 613 5.69 9.64 13.79
C VAL A 613 4.28 9.82 14.36
N GLU A 614 3.40 8.88 14.04
CA GLU A 614 2.02 8.80 14.53
C GLU A 614 1.99 8.79 16.05
N ASN A 615 2.94 8.09 16.70
CA ASN A 615 2.96 7.95 18.15
C ASN A 615 3.95 8.87 18.87
N GLY A 616 4.84 9.55 18.14
CA GLY A 616 5.92 10.33 18.75
C GLY A 616 6.80 9.45 19.62
N ARG A 617 7.13 8.25 19.12
CA ARG A 617 7.97 7.25 19.79
C ARG A 617 9.14 6.90 18.89
N PRO A 618 10.35 6.68 19.45
CA PRO A 618 11.39 6.03 18.67
C PRO A 618 10.94 4.61 18.32
N LEU A 619 11.42 4.14 17.18
CA LEU A 619 11.19 2.79 16.73
C LEU A 619 12.53 2.14 16.36
N VAL A 620 12.72 0.90 16.80
CA VAL A 620 13.75 0.02 16.27
C VAL A 620 13.06 -1.14 15.56
N ARG A 621 13.58 -1.50 14.40
CA ARG A 621 13.11 -2.62 13.59
C ARG A 621 14.24 -3.61 13.47
N ALA A 622 14.06 -4.80 14.02
CA ALA A 622 15.01 -5.92 13.93
C ALA A 622 14.44 -6.98 12.99
N THR A 623 15.10 -7.19 11.85
CA THR A 623 14.61 -8.10 10.81
C THR A 623 15.54 -9.28 10.62
N ALA A 624 15.01 -10.48 10.36
CA ALA A 624 15.83 -11.64 10.01
C ALA A 624 16.68 -11.36 8.77
N SER A 625 16.01 -10.82 7.76
CA SER A 625 16.53 -10.12 6.59
C SER A 625 15.52 -9.04 6.20
N GLY A 626 15.91 -8.14 5.30
CA GLY A 626 15.15 -6.92 5.01
C GLY A 626 15.82 -5.70 5.64
N LEU A 627 15.03 -4.72 6.08
CA LEU A 627 15.55 -3.47 6.63
C LEU A 627 15.55 -3.45 8.16
N THR A 628 16.66 -3.89 8.75
CA THR A 628 16.97 -3.56 10.16
C THR A 628 17.35 -2.08 10.27
N CYS A 629 16.66 -1.32 11.12
CA CYS A 629 16.89 0.12 11.24
C CYS A 629 16.44 0.73 12.57
N VAL A 630 16.92 1.95 12.82
CA VAL A 630 16.54 2.81 13.94
C VAL A 630 15.87 4.07 13.39
N VAL A 631 14.71 4.41 13.94
CA VAL A 631 13.86 5.52 13.52
C VAL A 631 13.60 6.45 14.70
N ASP A 632 13.87 7.73 14.53
CA ASP A 632 13.61 8.75 15.54
C ASP A 632 12.10 9.08 15.68
N THR A 633 11.76 9.89 16.68
CA THR A 633 10.36 10.29 16.97
C THR A 633 9.69 11.10 15.85
N VAL A 634 10.46 11.60 14.88
CA VAL A 634 9.96 12.36 13.73
C VAL A 634 10.11 11.59 12.41
N GLY A 635 10.44 10.30 12.47
CA GLY A 635 10.42 9.40 11.33
C GLY A 635 11.71 9.44 10.50
N ARG A 636 12.81 9.99 11.01
CA ARG A 636 14.11 9.88 10.33
C ARG A 636 14.74 8.55 10.66
N ILE A 637 15.17 7.82 9.63
CA ILE A 637 16.01 6.64 9.79
C ILE A 637 17.42 7.12 10.16
N THR A 638 17.84 6.91 11.40
CA THR A 638 19.14 7.37 11.93
C THR A 638 20.25 6.34 11.77
N ALA A 639 19.89 5.07 11.66
CA ALA A 639 20.80 3.96 11.34
C ALA A 639 20.03 2.89 10.55
N ARG A 640 20.69 2.23 9.59
CA ARG A 640 20.14 1.08 8.86
C ARG A 640 21.23 0.10 8.49
N ALA A 641 20.89 -1.19 8.50
CA ALA A 641 21.73 -2.26 7.99
C ALA A 641 21.61 -2.35 6.47
N PRO A 642 22.59 -2.96 5.77
CA PRO A 642 22.40 -3.38 4.39
C PRO A 642 21.22 -4.36 4.27
N LEU A 643 20.49 -4.29 3.17
CA LEU A 643 19.37 -5.19 2.89
C LEU A 643 19.91 -6.58 2.54
N TYR A 644 19.35 -7.61 3.15
CA TYR A 644 19.70 -9.02 2.85
C TYR A 644 21.19 -9.36 3.00
N GLU A 645 21.84 -8.77 4.01
CA GLU A 645 23.20 -9.13 4.45
C GLU A 645 23.23 -9.35 5.96
N GLU A 646 24.19 -10.13 6.46
CA GLU A 646 24.40 -10.23 7.91
C GLU A 646 24.86 -8.88 8.46
N ALA A 647 24.23 -8.42 9.55
CA ALA A 647 24.57 -7.13 10.14
C ALA A 647 24.21 -7.04 11.61
N VAL A 648 24.86 -6.10 12.29
CA VAL A 648 24.52 -5.68 13.65
C VAL A 648 24.42 -4.16 13.68
N ILE A 649 23.37 -3.63 14.30
CA ILE A 649 23.27 -2.21 14.64
C ILE A 649 23.26 -2.08 16.15
N VAL A 650 24.21 -1.35 16.72
CA VAL A 650 24.16 -0.94 18.13
C VAL A 650 23.80 0.54 18.20
N ALA A 651 22.71 0.86 18.91
CA ALA A 651 22.22 2.24 19.01
C ALA A 651 21.66 2.56 20.39
N ASP A 652 21.88 3.80 20.82
CA ASP A 652 21.28 4.37 22.04
C ASP A 652 19.88 4.92 21.71
N VAL A 653 18.85 4.36 22.32
CA VAL A 653 17.43 4.70 22.05
C VAL A 653 16.79 5.26 23.30
N THR A 654 16.28 6.49 23.20
CA THR A 654 15.69 7.20 24.36
C THR A 654 14.18 7.10 24.35
N ALA A 655 13.62 6.46 25.37
CA ALA A 655 12.18 6.28 25.53
C ALA A 655 11.42 7.60 25.67
N VAL A 656 10.20 7.64 25.18
CA VAL A 656 9.30 8.79 25.35
C VAL A 656 7.96 8.27 25.85
N VAL A 657 7.44 8.73 26.98
CA VAL A 657 6.16 8.23 27.53
C VAL A 657 5.12 9.36 27.66
N ASP A 658 5.51 10.53 28.17
CA ASP A 658 4.54 11.59 28.56
C ASP A 658 4.17 12.60 27.46
N ARG A 659 4.43 12.26 26.19
CA ARG A 659 4.17 13.16 25.05
C ARG A 659 3.32 12.49 23.96
N PRO A 660 2.07 12.09 24.25
CA PRO A 660 1.21 11.49 23.24
C PRO A 660 0.82 12.50 22.17
N THR A 661 0.84 12.08 20.92
CA THR A 661 0.35 12.90 19.79
C THR A 661 -1.18 12.98 19.80
N LEU A 662 -1.76 13.83 18.94
CA LEU A 662 -3.22 13.84 18.76
C LEU A 662 -3.72 12.52 18.18
N TYR A 663 -2.95 11.90 17.28
CA TYR A 663 -3.27 10.58 16.75
C TYR A 663 -3.22 9.50 17.84
N THR A 664 -2.21 9.49 18.73
CA THR A 664 -2.20 8.56 19.87
C THR A 664 -3.43 8.74 20.74
N ARG A 665 -3.90 9.98 20.95
CA ARG A 665 -5.10 10.26 21.74
C ARG A 665 -6.38 9.80 21.04
N TRP A 666 -6.60 10.18 19.79
CA TRP A 666 -7.90 10.05 19.12
C TRP A 666 -8.00 8.89 18.11
N GLY A 667 -6.88 8.32 17.69
CA GLY A 667 -6.81 7.22 16.72
C GLY A 667 -7.26 7.65 15.33
N ASP A 668 -7.91 6.75 14.62
CA ASP A 668 -8.37 6.95 13.23
C ASP A 668 -9.62 7.83 13.16
N TRP A 669 -9.64 8.98 13.83
CA TRP A 669 -10.80 9.90 13.83
C TRP A 669 -11.02 10.57 12.46
N PHE A 670 -9.95 10.70 11.67
CA PHE A 670 -9.95 11.48 10.44
C PHE A 670 -10.71 10.81 9.28
N PRO A 671 -10.51 9.52 8.96
CA PRO A 671 -11.32 8.85 7.93
C PRO A 671 -12.84 8.86 8.21
N PRO A 672 -13.34 8.57 9.44
CA PRO A 672 -14.75 8.73 9.77
C PRO A 672 -15.27 10.15 9.54
N ALA A 673 -14.48 11.19 9.87
CA ALA A 673 -14.86 12.57 9.58
C ALA A 673 -15.00 12.84 8.08
N LEU A 674 -14.12 12.27 7.25
CA LEU A 674 -14.22 12.33 5.79
C LEU A 674 -15.45 11.56 5.27
N ALA A 675 -15.80 10.41 5.87
CA ALA A 675 -17.00 9.67 5.51
C ALA A 675 -18.27 10.50 5.80
N VAL A 676 -18.33 11.18 6.95
CA VAL A 676 -19.43 12.12 7.26
C VAL A 676 -19.48 13.26 6.24
N LEU A 677 -18.32 13.84 5.86
CA LEU A 677 -18.25 14.86 4.81
C LEU A 677 -18.83 14.36 3.48
N LEU A 678 -18.51 13.14 3.06
CA LEU A 678 -19.04 12.55 1.82
C LEU A 678 -20.57 12.39 1.86
N VAL A 679 -21.13 11.97 3.00
CA VAL A 679 -22.59 11.90 3.21
C VAL A 679 -23.22 13.29 3.11
N LEU A 680 -22.61 14.31 3.73
CA LEU A 680 -23.11 15.69 3.66
C LEU A 680 -23.04 16.25 2.23
N VAL A 681 -21.97 15.97 1.48
CA VAL A 681 -21.84 16.37 0.07
C VAL A 681 -22.93 15.72 -0.78
N LEU A 682 -23.20 14.43 -0.56
CA LEU A 682 -24.26 13.71 -1.23
C LEU A 682 -25.65 14.30 -0.90
N ALA A 683 -25.96 14.49 0.39
CA ALA A 683 -27.23 15.07 0.84
C ALA A 683 -27.46 16.47 0.25
N ALA A 684 -26.42 17.31 0.22
CA ALA A 684 -26.47 18.62 -0.41
C ALA A 684 -26.66 18.54 -1.94
N GLY A 685 -26.12 17.51 -2.59
CA GLY A 685 -26.32 17.21 -4.00
C GLY A 685 -27.77 16.80 -4.32
N LEU A 686 -28.37 15.96 -3.49
CA LEU A 686 -29.76 15.47 -3.65
C LEU A 686 -30.82 16.54 -3.37
N THR A 687 -30.57 17.42 -2.40
CA THR A 687 -31.50 18.51 -2.01
C THR A 687 -31.39 19.76 -2.90
N GLY A 688 -30.28 19.89 -3.64
CA GLY A 688 -30.05 21.02 -4.53
C GLY A 688 -30.87 20.92 -5.80
N ARG A 689 -32.00 21.62 -5.89
CA ARG A 689 -32.61 21.95 -7.19
C ARG A 689 -31.58 22.73 -8.02
N ASP A 690 -31.10 22.16 -9.11
CA ASP A 690 -30.22 22.85 -10.05
C ASP A 690 -30.92 24.13 -10.54
N PRO A 691 -30.42 25.34 -10.23
CA PRO A 691 -31.06 26.58 -10.68
C PRO A 691 -31.11 26.69 -12.21
N SER A 692 -30.27 25.93 -12.93
CA SER A 692 -30.29 25.88 -14.39
C SER A 692 -31.41 25.02 -14.98
N ALA A 693 -32.10 24.21 -14.16
CA ALA A 693 -33.27 23.44 -14.58
C ALA A 693 -34.55 24.28 -14.71
N ARG A 694 -34.52 25.59 -14.39
CA ARG A 694 -35.63 26.53 -14.58
C ARG A 694 -35.66 27.23 -15.94
N VAL A 695 -34.79 26.87 -16.87
CA VAL A 695 -34.87 27.37 -18.25
C VAL A 695 -35.02 26.18 -19.19
N ARG A 696 -36.23 25.63 -19.24
CA ARG A 696 -36.73 24.87 -20.38
C ARG A 696 -37.93 25.59 -20.94
#